data_AF-A0A2G5TN50-F1
#
_entry.id   AF-A0A2G5TN50-F1
#
_cell.length_a   1.000
_cell.length_b   1.000
_cell.length_c   1.000
_cell.angle_alpha   90.00
_cell.angle_beta   90.00
_cell.angle_gamma   90.00
#
_symmetry.space_group_name_H-M   'P 1'
#
loop_
_entity.id
_entity.type
_entity.pdbx_description
1 polymer ?
#
loop_
_entity_poly.entity_id
_entity_poly.type
_entity_poly.pdbx_seq_one_letter_code
_entity_poly.pdbx_strand_id
1 'polypeptide(L)'
;MRNWDFCSESTLLLFFSVENFQILSSRSEQAGPNTHIFSQIAKNFIYDGNSILRIPESFHDSDRFEHSLEIAPRIESWFGIYIAVKELFDGAPVLNFAIIDKLFYNAPLMSLLDYLLLIVDPNTQLDEARKNRKEQLKSGNLTIKENMFPKINELLASLKLKAASVWNPKRSEFAERHLTFIRLSKYNSHEEIIPVPRGRDRNAPIDRVSLFRIYEKNQKYIEFPRLPLVVCKSGNNEYSVPMEFLEVHEKPQRYKNRIDFAMQDKFLKAATRDPHIYKREAIEMLKDLNFSSEPLNFVERFGFSTDPKMITCEGKVLKEPSLVNKENKKINMTPVVRGFQEKALNVVPEKELCCAVFVLRDDEDREPCLEEKEVTRFYKALIDGCEFRSIRVEKNQNSPARSLLQDSQSGNYGFYKNVQLTAGVSNFRACVNDAKAMFERLPDKNNKILLFIVFSKSHWNFYGFVKQFCDVELGVASQHVTSHTAKKALNELSSGKKRIFYQIALKINGKLGGVNQELDWSENAEMTVEEKEKRKNMPLRMYVGIDVTHPTNGSGIDYSIAAIVASMNPGGTSYRNMIVTQEESRPGERPVAHGRERTDILEGKFVQLLKMFAENNDNRIPSQIVVYRDGVSDSEMLRVSHDELRSLKAEVERFLKERGKNEQIPEYTFIVLQKRHKTRFFRKIENERPKDEEAAKRWDEELKASQNTGYVNPTSGTTVASTIVSKYKFDFFLSSHHGALGTSRPGYYTVMHDDQKMTEEEIKKMTYDLSFLSARCRKPISLPTPVHYAHLSCEKAKELYRCFKKNELGTLPRQPRRKDIEDYLQTNIQYPGMSFA
;
A
#
# COMPACT_ATOMS: atom_id res chain seq x y z
N MET A 1 -26.63 -7.30 33.34
CA MET A 1 -26.68 -5.82 33.22
C MET A 1 -25.43 -5.26 33.87
N ARG A 2 -24.42 -4.86 33.07
CA ARG A 2 -23.27 -4.08 33.56
C ARG A 2 -23.51 -2.65 33.08
N ASN A 3 -23.45 -1.67 33.98
CA ASN A 3 -23.57 -0.25 33.64
C ASN A 3 -22.32 0.16 32.85
N TRP A 4 -22.52 0.63 31.62
CA TRP A 4 -21.46 1.14 30.75
C TRP A 4 -21.55 2.67 30.73
N ASP A 5 -20.68 3.35 31.49
CA ASP A 5 -20.53 4.81 31.38
C ASP A 5 -19.89 5.18 30.04
N PHE A 6 -20.51 6.03 29.23
CA PHE A 6 -19.97 6.52 27.94
C PHE A 6 -19.60 8.01 28.04
N CYS A 7 -18.56 8.44 27.33
CA CYS A 7 -18.32 9.86 27.02
C CYS A 7 -18.75 10.16 25.57
N SER A 8 -19.58 11.18 25.37
CA SER A 8 -19.98 11.71 24.06
C SER A 8 -18.91 12.68 23.53
N GLU A 9 -18.43 12.50 22.30
CA GLU A 9 -17.52 13.46 21.64
C GLU A 9 -18.15 13.99 20.33
N SER A 10 -18.28 15.31 20.18
CA SER A 10 -18.77 15.92 18.93
C SER A 10 -17.70 15.87 17.84
N THR A 11 -17.99 15.23 16.69
CA THR A 11 -17.06 15.11 15.56
C THR A 11 -17.63 15.83 14.33
N LEU A 12 -16.82 16.65 13.67
CA LEU A 12 -17.22 17.40 12.46
C LEU A 12 -16.68 16.71 11.21
N LEU A 13 -17.47 16.76 10.14
CA LEU A 13 -17.21 16.15 8.83
C LEU A 13 -17.38 17.16 7.70
N LEU A 14 -16.64 16.97 6.61
CA LEU A 14 -16.91 17.66 5.35
C LEU A 14 -18.02 16.96 4.56
N PHE A 15 -19.25 17.45 4.69
CA PHE A 15 -20.38 17.11 3.83
C PHE A 15 -21.25 18.34 3.68
N PHE A 16 -21.90 18.53 2.53
CA PHE A 16 -22.72 19.70 2.25
C PHE A 16 -24.19 19.33 2.43
N SER A 17 -24.91 20.05 3.31
CA SER A 17 -26.33 19.86 3.53
C SER A 17 -27.19 20.56 2.47
N VAL A 18 -28.38 20.00 2.22
CA VAL A 18 -29.46 20.61 1.44
C VAL A 18 -30.55 21.04 2.42
N GLU A 19 -30.87 22.33 2.48
CA GLU A 19 -32.12 22.80 3.09
C GLU A 19 -33.08 23.22 1.98
N ASN A 20 -34.27 22.59 1.97
CA ASN A 20 -35.43 22.82 1.12
C ASN A 20 -35.34 22.37 -0.36
N PHE A 21 -36.03 21.26 -0.64
CA PHE A 21 -36.24 20.70 -1.97
C PHE A 21 -37.51 21.29 -2.59
N GLN A 22 -37.40 22.14 -3.61
CA GLN A 22 -38.50 22.41 -4.55
C GLN A 22 -38.02 22.10 -5.96
N ILE A 23 -38.66 21.11 -6.60
CA ILE A 23 -38.42 20.74 -7.99
C ILE A 23 -38.98 21.85 -8.87
N LEU A 24 -38.11 22.77 -9.32
CA LEU A 24 -38.46 23.67 -10.43
C LEU A 24 -38.16 22.95 -11.74
N SER A 25 -39.18 22.32 -12.31
CA SER A 25 -39.15 21.91 -13.71
C SER A 25 -39.12 23.17 -14.58
N SER A 26 -37.94 23.56 -15.06
CA SER A 26 -37.85 24.51 -16.16
C SER A 26 -36.95 23.95 -17.26
N ARG A 27 -37.58 23.66 -18.41
CA ARG A 27 -36.90 23.62 -19.70
C ARG A 27 -36.51 25.06 -20.03
N SER A 28 -35.24 25.31 -20.32
CA SER A 28 -34.85 26.47 -21.13
C SER A 28 -33.63 26.16 -21.98
N GLU A 29 -33.87 26.06 -23.27
CA GLU A 29 -32.89 26.31 -24.32
C GLU A 29 -32.37 27.75 -24.19
N GLN A 30 -31.05 27.93 -24.09
CA GLN A 30 -30.29 29.04 -24.68
C GLN A 30 -28.81 28.89 -24.31
N ALA A 31 -27.98 28.60 -25.31
CA ALA A 31 -26.52 28.54 -25.20
C ALA A 31 -25.94 29.93 -25.50
N GLY A 32 -25.35 30.60 -24.51
CA GLY A 32 -24.62 31.86 -24.70
C GLY A 32 -24.55 32.72 -23.45
N PRO A 33 -23.92 32.23 -22.37
CA PRO A 33 -22.69 32.83 -21.83
C PRO A 33 -21.63 31.79 -21.35
N ASN A 34 -21.91 30.49 -21.51
CA ASN A 34 -21.16 29.41 -20.88
C ASN A 34 -19.72 29.23 -21.40
N THR A 35 -19.41 29.57 -22.65
CA THR A 35 -18.10 29.31 -23.28
C THR A 35 -16.94 30.06 -22.63
N HIS A 36 -17.15 31.29 -22.16
CA HIS A 36 -16.11 32.08 -21.50
C HIS A 36 -15.74 31.53 -20.11
N ILE A 37 -16.73 31.08 -19.33
CA ILE A 37 -16.51 30.45 -18.02
C ILE A 37 -15.87 29.07 -18.18
N PHE A 38 -16.34 28.26 -19.14
CA PHE A 38 -15.65 27.01 -19.47
C PHE A 38 -14.19 27.27 -19.86
N SER A 39 -13.90 28.36 -20.58
CA SER A 39 -12.53 28.74 -20.91
C SER A 39 -11.70 29.18 -19.69
N GLN A 40 -12.28 29.90 -18.73
CA GLN A 40 -11.56 30.32 -17.51
C GLN A 40 -11.34 29.15 -16.54
N ILE A 41 -12.35 28.30 -16.33
CA ILE A 41 -12.21 27.09 -15.51
C ILE A 41 -11.24 26.11 -16.16
N ALA A 42 -11.34 25.86 -17.47
CA ALA A 42 -10.41 24.98 -18.16
C ALA A 42 -8.98 25.52 -18.20
N LYS A 43 -8.79 26.84 -17.97
CA LYS A 43 -7.47 27.44 -17.81
C LYS A 43 -6.90 27.17 -16.41
N ASN A 44 -7.72 27.24 -15.37
CA ASN A 44 -7.25 27.18 -13.98
C ASN A 44 -7.42 25.82 -13.32
N PHE A 45 -8.21 24.92 -13.90
CA PHE A 45 -8.54 23.61 -13.33
C PHE A 45 -8.53 22.50 -14.39
N ILE A 46 -8.15 21.30 -13.95
CA ILE A 46 -8.25 20.07 -14.73
C ILE A 46 -9.15 19.04 -14.03
N TYR A 47 -9.97 18.36 -14.83
CA TYR A 47 -10.80 17.25 -14.39
C TYR A 47 -10.09 15.90 -14.65
N ASP A 48 -9.98 15.04 -13.63
CA ASP A 48 -9.41 13.68 -13.76
C ASP A 48 -10.24 12.67 -12.97
N GLY A 49 -11.28 12.13 -13.61
CA GLY A 49 -12.30 11.29 -12.96
C GLY A 49 -13.17 12.13 -12.02
N ASN A 50 -13.39 11.66 -10.79
CA ASN A 50 -14.17 12.38 -9.77
C ASN A 50 -13.34 13.43 -9.03
N SER A 51 -12.49 14.16 -9.74
CA SER A 51 -11.47 15.01 -9.14
C SER A 51 -11.26 16.27 -9.96
N ILE A 52 -11.19 17.41 -9.27
CA ILE A 52 -10.86 18.70 -9.84
C ILE A 52 -9.54 19.15 -9.22
N LEU A 53 -8.53 19.43 -10.04
CA LEU A 53 -7.22 19.88 -9.58
C LEU A 53 -6.92 21.26 -10.13
N ARG A 54 -6.27 22.10 -9.31
CA ARG A 54 -5.79 23.41 -9.73
C ARG A 54 -4.59 23.22 -10.66
N ILE A 55 -4.64 23.89 -11.81
CA ILE A 55 -3.50 24.00 -12.73
C ILE A 55 -2.62 25.12 -12.16
N PRO A 56 -1.35 24.84 -11.82
CA PRO A 56 -0.47 25.88 -11.34
C PRO A 56 -0.24 27.00 -12.36
N GLU A 57 -0.09 28.24 -11.92
CA GLU A 57 0.36 29.38 -12.72
C GLU A 57 1.70 29.09 -13.39
N SER A 58 2.59 28.36 -12.70
CA SER A 58 3.88 27.91 -13.24
C SER A 58 3.75 27.02 -14.49
N PHE A 59 2.58 26.43 -14.73
CA PHE A 59 2.28 25.68 -15.95
C PHE A 59 1.95 26.60 -17.13
N HIS A 60 1.40 27.78 -16.88
CA HIS A 60 1.11 28.76 -17.93
C HIS A 60 2.29 29.68 -18.21
N ASP A 61 3.09 29.96 -17.18
CA ASP A 61 4.21 30.89 -17.23
C ASP A 61 5.34 30.36 -16.33
N SER A 62 6.44 29.93 -16.95
CA SER A 62 7.55 29.30 -16.23
C SER A 62 8.28 30.22 -15.26
N ASP A 63 8.09 31.54 -15.38
CA ASP A 63 8.74 32.55 -14.54
C ASP A 63 7.92 32.87 -13.29
N ARG A 64 6.67 32.36 -13.21
CA ARG A 64 5.81 32.54 -12.05
C ARG A 64 6.08 31.49 -10.98
N PHE A 65 6.36 31.97 -9.78
CA PHE A 65 6.50 31.13 -8.61
C PHE A 65 5.14 30.85 -7.97
N GLU A 66 4.77 29.59 -7.84
CA GLU A 66 3.60 29.15 -7.08
C GLU A 66 4.01 28.02 -6.12
N HIS A 67 3.17 27.77 -5.12
CA HIS A 67 3.37 26.73 -4.11
C HIS A 67 3.26 25.28 -4.65
N SER A 68 3.29 25.05 -5.96
CA SER A 68 3.35 23.70 -6.54
C SER A 68 4.68 23.03 -6.21
N LEU A 69 4.63 21.89 -5.53
CA LEU A 69 5.87 21.20 -5.16
C LEU A 69 6.38 20.34 -6.30
N GLU A 70 7.54 20.71 -6.84
CA GLU A 70 8.29 19.89 -7.77
C GLU A 70 8.83 18.64 -7.05
N ILE A 71 8.42 17.45 -7.48
CA ILE A 71 8.80 16.16 -6.91
C ILE A 71 10.06 15.60 -7.57
N ALA A 72 10.19 15.81 -8.87
CA ALA A 72 11.34 15.51 -9.71
C ALA A 72 11.39 16.51 -10.88
N PRO A 73 12.49 16.61 -11.66
CA PRO A 73 12.60 17.58 -12.74
C PRO A 73 11.35 17.64 -13.63
N ARG A 74 10.65 18.78 -13.59
CA ARG A 74 9.39 19.07 -14.30
C ARG A 74 8.25 18.07 -14.02
N ILE A 75 8.24 17.46 -12.84
CA ILE A 75 7.15 16.62 -12.34
C ILE A 75 6.69 17.21 -11.02
N GLU A 76 5.44 17.64 -10.94
CA GLU A 76 4.91 18.38 -9.80
C GLU A 76 3.70 17.69 -9.16
N SER A 77 3.53 17.94 -7.86
CA SER A 77 2.33 17.59 -7.13
C SER A 77 1.28 18.69 -7.27
N TRP A 78 0.19 18.40 -7.95
CA TRP A 78 -0.93 19.32 -8.10
C TRP A 78 -2.01 19.01 -7.07
N PHE A 79 -2.47 20.07 -6.42
CA PHE A 79 -3.49 20.04 -5.38
C PHE A 79 -4.89 20.11 -5.98
N GLY A 80 -5.84 19.41 -5.36
CA GLY A 80 -7.22 19.45 -5.78
C GLY A 80 -8.18 18.83 -4.78
N ILE A 81 -9.44 18.70 -5.20
CA ILE A 81 -10.50 18.05 -4.44
C ILE A 81 -11.15 16.92 -5.24
N TYR A 82 -11.44 15.84 -4.53
CA TYR A 82 -12.36 14.80 -4.93
C TYR A 82 -13.78 15.19 -4.55
N ILE A 83 -14.74 14.87 -5.41
CA ILE A 83 -16.16 15.15 -5.20
C ILE A 83 -16.96 13.88 -5.45
N ALA A 84 -17.89 13.56 -4.55
CA ALA A 84 -18.91 12.54 -4.78
C ALA A 84 -20.20 12.89 -4.06
N VAL A 85 -21.35 12.53 -4.66
CA VAL A 85 -22.63 12.59 -3.98
C VAL A 85 -22.78 11.35 -3.10
N LYS A 86 -23.23 11.55 -1.85
CA LYS A 86 -23.63 10.51 -0.92
C LYS A 86 -25.03 10.81 -0.38
N GLU A 87 -25.65 9.83 0.23
CA GLU A 87 -26.94 9.95 0.92
C GLU A 87 -26.69 9.87 2.43
N LEU A 88 -27.34 10.74 3.21
CA LEU A 88 -27.35 10.69 4.66
C LEU A 88 -28.36 9.66 5.18
N PHE A 89 -28.32 9.44 6.49
CA PHE A 89 -29.24 8.55 7.19
C PHE A 89 -30.72 8.96 7.05
N ASP A 90 -31.02 10.25 6.89
CA ASP A 90 -32.38 10.78 6.67
C ASP A 90 -32.81 10.76 5.19
N GLY A 91 -31.92 10.36 4.28
CA GLY A 91 -32.14 10.36 2.84
C GLY A 91 -31.71 11.65 2.13
N ALA A 92 -31.20 12.65 2.85
CA ALA A 92 -30.74 13.89 2.23
C ALA A 92 -29.46 13.66 1.40
N PRO A 93 -29.39 14.18 0.17
CA PRO A 93 -28.17 14.10 -0.64
C PRO A 93 -27.12 15.08 -0.12
N VAL A 94 -25.87 14.65 -0.11
CA VAL A 94 -24.73 15.45 0.34
C VAL A 94 -23.54 15.31 -0.58
N LEU A 95 -22.76 16.37 -0.70
CA LEU A 95 -21.49 16.32 -1.42
C LEU A 95 -20.35 16.01 -0.45
N ASN A 96 -19.68 14.88 -0.67
CA ASN A 96 -18.48 14.46 0.04
C ASN A 96 -17.24 15.00 -0.68
N PHE A 97 -16.47 15.83 0.03
CA PHE A 97 -15.25 16.42 -0.48
C PHE A 97 -14.02 15.90 0.25
N ALA A 98 -12.95 15.71 -0.51
CA ALA A 98 -11.66 15.32 0.06
C ALA A 98 -10.51 15.91 -0.75
N ILE A 99 -9.53 16.51 -0.07
CA ILE A 99 -8.26 16.88 -0.69
C ILE A 99 -7.60 15.65 -1.33
N ILE A 100 -7.04 15.89 -2.50
CA ILE A 100 -6.22 14.97 -3.26
C ILE A 100 -4.99 15.70 -3.79
N ASP A 101 -3.92 14.92 -3.98
CA ASP A 101 -2.73 15.36 -4.69
C ASP A 101 -2.47 14.35 -5.80
N LYS A 102 -2.16 14.83 -7.00
CA LYS A 102 -1.78 14.00 -8.14
C LYS A 102 -0.56 14.58 -8.83
N LEU A 103 0.27 13.70 -9.38
CA LEU A 103 1.47 14.12 -10.10
C LEU A 103 1.14 14.48 -11.54
N PHE A 104 1.72 15.58 -12.02
CA PHE A 104 1.59 16.08 -13.39
C PHE A 104 2.95 16.45 -13.95
N TYR A 105 3.08 16.37 -15.28
CA TYR A 105 4.23 16.95 -15.97
C TYR A 105 4.04 18.47 -16.05
N ASN A 106 5.03 19.23 -15.60
CA ASN A 106 5.10 20.69 -15.76
C ASN A 106 6.21 21.09 -16.74
N ALA A 107 6.04 20.72 -18.01
CA ALA A 107 6.98 21.04 -19.09
C ALA A 107 6.25 21.35 -20.42
N PRO A 108 5.22 22.22 -20.43
CA PRO A 108 4.47 22.46 -21.66
C PRO A 108 5.37 23.02 -22.75
N LEU A 109 5.28 22.45 -23.96
CA LEU A 109 6.06 22.83 -25.15
C LEU A 109 7.59 22.72 -25.00
N MET A 110 8.09 22.11 -23.93
CA MET A 110 9.51 21.83 -23.80
C MET A 110 9.94 20.81 -24.86
N SER A 111 11.05 21.06 -25.56
CA SER A 111 11.63 20.08 -26.47
C SER A 111 11.88 18.76 -25.74
N LEU A 112 11.53 17.64 -26.38
CA LEU A 112 11.74 16.30 -25.83
C LEU A 112 13.22 16.04 -25.55
N LEU A 113 14.13 16.60 -26.37
CA LEU A 113 15.56 16.48 -26.14
C LEU A 113 15.99 17.18 -24.84
N ASP A 114 15.51 18.39 -24.57
CA ASP A 114 15.81 19.08 -23.31
C ASP A 114 15.22 18.35 -22.11
N TYR A 115 13.97 17.88 -22.23
CA TYR A 115 13.32 17.13 -21.17
C TYR A 115 14.08 15.81 -20.88
N LEU A 116 14.54 15.12 -21.93
CA LEU A 116 15.34 13.90 -21.78
C LEU A 116 16.66 14.18 -21.05
N LEU A 117 17.36 15.26 -21.41
CA LEU A 117 18.60 15.64 -20.73
C LEU A 117 18.35 15.87 -19.24
N LEU A 118 17.29 16.62 -18.88
CA LEU A 118 16.92 16.89 -17.49
C LEU A 118 16.72 15.63 -16.64
N ILE A 119 16.06 14.61 -17.20
CA ILE A 119 15.70 13.41 -16.44
C ILE A 119 16.79 12.33 -16.45
N VAL A 120 17.75 12.39 -17.39
CA VAL A 120 18.84 11.41 -17.51
C VAL A 120 20.15 11.91 -16.90
N ASP A 121 20.44 13.21 -16.96
CA ASP A 121 21.70 13.82 -16.51
C ASP A 121 21.42 14.93 -15.48
N PRO A 122 21.63 14.67 -14.17
CA PRO A 122 21.39 15.64 -13.11
C PRO A 122 22.18 16.94 -13.26
N ASN A 123 23.29 16.95 -13.99
CA ASN A 123 24.11 18.15 -14.19
C ASN A 123 23.48 19.12 -15.20
N THR A 124 22.39 18.72 -15.86
CA THR A 124 21.74 19.51 -16.90
C THR A 124 20.54 20.30 -16.40
N GLN A 125 20.41 20.52 -15.09
CA GLN A 125 19.34 21.37 -14.53
C GLN A 125 19.45 22.83 -15.00
N LEU A 126 20.67 23.33 -15.22
CA LEU A 126 20.91 24.66 -15.76
C LEU A 126 20.86 24.68 -17.29
N ASP A 127 20.29 25.74 -17.85
CA ASP A 127 20.13 25.94 -19.31
C ASP A 127 21.47 25.91 -20.06
N GLU A 128 22.50 26.54 -19.49
CA GLU A 128 23.85 26.56 -20.07
C GLU A 128 24.47 25.16 -20.14
N ALA A 129 24.27 24.35 -19.09
CA ALA A 129 24.71 22.96 -19.08
C ALA A 129 23.99 22.11 -20.15
N ARG A 130 22.69 22.34 -20.38
CA ARG A 130 21.95 21.67 -21.48
C ARG A 130 22.48 22.08 -22.84
N LYS A 131 22.74 23.37 -23.06
CA LYS A 131 23.33 23.87 -24.31
C LYS A 131 24.68 23.21 -24.58
N ASN A 132 25.56 23.18 -23.58
CA ASN A 132 26.87 22.50 -23.69
C ASN A 132 26.73 21.01 -24.01
N ARG A 133 25.74 20.33 -23.42
CA ARG A 133 25.48 18.91 -23.70
C ARG A 133 24.97 18.69 -25.12
N LYS A 134 24.09 19.55 -25.62
CA LYS A 134 23.60 19.52 -27.01
C LYS A 134 24.74 19.73 -28.01
N GLU A 135 25.67 20.66 -27.76
CA GLU A 135 26.86 20.83 -28.61
C GLU A 135 27.74 19.57 -28.66
N GLN A 136 27.88 18.86 -27.53
CA GLN A 136 28.57 17.56 -27.49
C GLN A 136 27.82 16.47 -28.28
N LEU A 137 26.49 16.45 -28.23
CA LEU A 137 25.67 15.53 -29.04
C LEU A 137 25.78 15.85 -30.53
N LYS A 138 25.76 17.13 -30.90
CA LYS A 138 25.87 17.62 -32.27
C LYS A 138 27.23 17.31 -32.90
N SER A 139 28.32 17.53 -32.15
CA SER A 139 29.68 17.16 -32.58
C SER A 139 29.94 15.65 -32.60
N GLY A 140 29.03 14.83 -32.05
CA GLY A 140 29.18 13.37 -31.97
C GLY A 140 30.12 12.91 -30.85
N ASN A 141 30.59 13.82 -30.01
CA ASN A 141 31.40 13.52 -28.82
C ASN A 141 30.58 12.84 -27.71
N LEU A 142 29.25 12.91 -27.80
CA LEU A 142 28.31 12.25 -26.92
C LEU A 142 27.21 11.56 -27.75
N THR A 143 26.72 10.41 -27.28
CA THR A 143 25.58 9.71 -27.87
C THR A 143 24.72 9.06 -26.78
N ILE A 144 23.47 8.76 -27.10
CA ILE A 144 22.58 7.98 -26.22
C ILE A 144 22.86 6.50 -26.48
N LYS A 145 23.53 5.84 -25.55
CA LYS A 145 23.87 4.42 -25.65
C LYS A 145 22.61 3.54 -25.59
N GLU A 146 22.55 2.48 -26.40
CA GLU A 146 21.40 1.56 -26.46
C GLU A 146 21.07 0.91 -25.11
N ASN A 147 22.07 0.67 -24.24
CA ASN A 147 21.85 0.10 -22.91
C ASN A 147 21.01 1.00 -22.00
N MET A 148 20.90 2.30 -22.30
CA MET A 148 20.06 3.25 -21.56
C MET A 148 18.60 3.25 -22.04
N PHE A 149 18.30 2.67 -23.21
CA PHE A 149 16.97 2.75 -23.81
C PHE A 149 15.87 2.17 -22.92
N PRO A 150 16.03 1.01 -22.24
CA PRO A 150 14.99 0.49 -21.37
C PRO A 150 14.56 1.48 -20.28
N LYS A 151 15.54 2.12 -19.61
CA LYS A 151 15.28 3.11 -18.56
C LYS A 151 14.62 4.37 -19.12
N ILE A 152 15.10 4.88 -20.27
CA ILE A 152 14.50 6.05 -20.92
C ILE A 152 13.07 5.76 -21.37
N ASN A 153 12.84 4.58 -21.96
CA ASN A 153 11.51 4.16 -22.40
C ASN A 153 10.53 4.07 -21.24
N GLU A 154 10.98 3.59 -20.07
CA GLU A 154 10.17 3.57 -18.84
C GLU A 154 9.82 4.99 -18.36
N LEU A 155 10.81 5.90 -18.32
CA LEU A 155 10.61 7.27 -17.85
C LEU A 155 9.64 8.08 -18.73
N LEU A 156 9.72 7.89 -20.05
CA LEU A 156 8.90 8.59 -21.05
C LEU A 156 7.63 7.82 -21.43
N ALA A 157 7.38 6.65 -20.83
CA ALA A 157 6.26 5.80 -21.18
C ALA A 157 4.93 6.57 -21.16
N SER A 158 4.17 6.47 -22.25
CA SER A 158 2.86 7.13 -22.41
C SER A 158 2.85 8.66 -22.36
N LEU A 159 4.02 9.31 -22.37
CA LEU A 159 4.12 10.78 -22.43
C LEU A 159 3.44 11.29 -23.71
N LYS A 160 2.57 12.30 -23.56
CA LYS A 160 1.95 12.96 -24.70
C LYS A 160 2.89 14.01 -25.25
N LEU A 161 3.01 14.00 -26.56
CA LEU A 161 3.90 14.85 -27.34
C LEU A 161 3.11 15.59 -28.41
N LYS A 162 3.67 16.69 -28.88
CA LYS A 162 3.23 17.44 -30.06
C LYS A 162 4.40 17.53 -31.03
N ALA A 163 4.11 17.44 -32.32
CA ALA A 163 5.08 17.68 -33.37
C ALA A 163 4.40 18.42 -34.50
N ALA A 164 4.95 19.57 -34.88
CA ALA A 164 4.47 20.35 -36.01
C ALA A 164 4.74 19.67 -37.36
N SER A 165 5.65 18.70 -37.42
CA SER A 165 6.10 18.09 -38.67
C SER A 165 6.43 16.61 -38.52
N VAL A 166 5.44 15.77 -38.79
CA VAL A 166 5.57 14.31 -38.82
C VAL A 166 5.31 13.79 -40.23
N TRP A 167 6.24 13.02 -40.77
CA TRP A 167 6.07 12.39 -42.07
C TRP A 167 5.01 11.28 -42.00
N ASN A 168 4.00 11.35 -42.87
CA ASN A 168 3.00 10.32 -43.03
C ASN A 168 3.29 9.49 -44.30
N PRO A 169 3.82 8.25 -44.18
CA PRO A 169 4.20 7.46 -45.35
C PRO A 169 3.01 7.11 -46.24
N LYS A 170 1.80 6.98 -45.68
CA LYS A 170 0.59 6.62 -46.44
C LYS A 170 0.07 7.74 -47.33
N ARG A 171 0.30 9.00 -46.94
CA ARG A 171 -0.14 10.19 -47.69
C ARG A 171 1.01 10.91 -48.37
N SER A 172 2.25 10.53 -48.07
CA SER A 172 3.47 11.16 -48.55
C SER A 172 3.49 12.68 -48.28
N GLU A 173 3.04 13.08 -47.10
CA GLU A 173 2.95 14.48 -46.67
C GLU A 173 3.39 14.63 -45.20
N PHE A 174 3.81 15.85 -44.84
CA PHE A 174 4.00 16.23 -43.45
C PHE A 174 2.69 16.73 -42.84
N ALA A 175 2.45 16.37 -41.58
CA ALA A 175 1.31 16.88 -40.83
C ALA A 175 1.69 17.17 -39.39
N GLU A 176 1.00 18.12 -38.78
CA GLU A 176 1.00 18.29 -37.33
C GLU A 176 0.30 17.09 -36.68
N ARG A 177 0.87 16.59 -35.58
CA ARG A 177 0.33 15.43 -34.87
C ARG A 177 0.46 15.60 -33.37
N HIS A 178 -0.61 15.18 -32.68
CA HIS A 178 -0.56 14.80 -31.27
C HIS A 178 -0.15 13.33 -31.18
N LEU A 179 0.90 13.08 -30.43
CA LEU A 179 1.62 11.82 -30.37
C LEU A 179 1.66 11.28 -28.95
N THR A 180 1.84 9.97 -28.82
CA THR A 180 2.16 9.31 -27.55
C THR A 180 3.47 8.58 -27.72
N PHE A 181 4.44 8.85 -26.86
CA PHE A 181 5.72 8.15 -26.85
C PHE A 181 5.52 6.63 -26.67
N ILE A 182 6.23 5.83 -27.46
CA ILE A 182 6.30 4.37 -27.31
C ILE A 182 7.70 3.96 -26.84
N ARG A 183 8.73 4.29 -27.62
CA ARG A 183 10.12 3.88 -27.37
C ARG A 183 11.12 4.66 -28.21
N LEU A 184 12.38 4.61 -27.83
CA LEU A 184 13.51 4.94 -28.70
C LEU A 184 13.70 3.85 -29.76
N SER A 185 13.99 4.28 -30.99
CA SER A 185 14.44 3.43 -32.09
C SER A 185 15.93 3.13 -31.95
N LYS A 186 16.36 1.99 -32.46
CA LYS A 186 17.79 1.68 -32.64
C LYS A 186 18.41 2.41 -33.82
N TYR A 187 17.56 2.90 -34.73
CA TYR A 187 17.98 3.59 -35.94
C TYR A 187 17.96 5.09 -35.72
N ASN A 188 18.95 5.77 -36.29
CA ASN A 188 18.96 7.21 -36.45
C ASN A 188 18.30 7.63 -37.79
N SER A 189 18.25 8.94 -38.05
CA SER A 189 17.55 9.47 -39.23
C SER A 189 18.18 9.06 -40.58
N HIS A 190 19.47 8.76 -40.63
CA HIS A 190 20.14 8.27 -41.84
C HIS A 190 19.85 6.79 -42.10
N GLU A 191 19.69 6.01 -41.04
CA GLU A 191 19.51 4.55 -41.09
C GLU A 191 18.06 4.13 -41.28
N GLU A 192 17.09 4.90 -40.77
CA GLU A 192 15.67 4.59 -40.91
C GLU A 192 15.23 4.78 -42.36
N ILE A 193 14.90 3.67 -43.03
CA ILE A 193 14.45 3.65 -44.42
C ILE A 193 12.93 3.58 -44.50
N ILE A 194 12.31 4.57 -45.15
CA ILE A 194 10.87 4.67 -45.33
C ILE A 194 10.48 4.33 -46.77
N PRO A 195 9.49 3.44 -46.98
CA PRO A 195 8.91 3.21 -48.30
C PRO A 195 8.02 4.40 -48.71
N VAL A 196 8.29 4.99 -49.88
CA VAL A 196 7.54 6.12 -50.44
C VAL A 196 7.03 5.76 -51.85
N PRO A 197 5.71 5.67 -52.08
CA PRO A 197 5.16 5.39 -53.41
C PRO A 197 5.43 6.52 -54.40
N ARG A 198 5.87 6.21 -55.63
CA ARG A 198 5.95 7.15 -56.75
C ARG A 198 4.58 7.37 -57.39
N GLY A 199 3.65 7.95 -56.63
CA GLY A 199 2.30 8.28 -57.12
C GLY A 199 1.16 7.79 -56.22
N ARG A 200 -0.08 8.12 -56.59
CA ARG A 200 -1.29 7.79 -55.80
C ARG A 200 -1.91 6.42 -56.15
N ASP A 201 -1.37 5.73 -57.15
CA ASP A 201 -1.91 4.47 -57.63
C ASP A 201 -1.47 3.28 -56.76
N ARG A 202 -2.31 2.25 -56.62
CA ARG A 202 -2.03 1.07 -55.76
C ARG A 202 -0.82 0.26 -56.22
N ASN A 203 -0.45 0.36 -57.50
CA ASN A 203 0.68 -0.35 -58.10
C ASN A 203 1.91 0.55 -58.33
N ALA A 204 1.95 1.75 -57.74
CA ALA A 204 3.06 2.68 -57.92
C ALA A 204 4.40 2.08 -57.41
N PRO A 205 5.53 2.25 -58.14
CA PRO A 205 6.84 1.83 -57.66
C PRO A 205 7.18 2.46 -56.31
N ILE A 206 7.72 1.67 -55.39
CA ILE A 206 8.06 2.13 -54.02
C ILE A 206 9.55 2.50 -53.97
N ASP A 207 9.84 3.78 -53.75
CA ASP A 207 11.19 4.24 -53.42
C ASP A 207 11.50 3.95 -51.95
N ARG A 208 12.75 3.57 -51.68
CA ARG A 208 13.28 3.40 -50.32
C ARG A 208 14.22 4.56 -50.03
N VAL A 209 13.77 5.48 -49.18
CA VAL A 209 14.50 6.73 -48.89
C VAL A 209 14.73 6.83 -47.39
N SER A 210 15.91 7.27 -46.97
CA SER A 210 16.17 7.53 -45.56
C SER A 210 15.29 8.68 -45.04
N LEU A 211 14.88 8.60 -43.78
CA LEU A 211 14.07 9.64 -43.15
C LEU A 211 14.77 11.01 -43.21
N PHE A 212 16.09 11.04 -43.07
CA PHE A 212 16.91 12.24 -43.23
C PHE A 212 16.69 12.93 -44.57
N ARG A 213 16.77 12.18 -45.68
CA ARG A 213 16.57 12.72 -47.04
C ARG A 213 15.13 13.20 -47.27
N ILE A 214 14.15 12.59 -46.61
CA ILE A 214 12.75 13.03 -46.68
C ILE A 214 12.60 14.42 -46.04
N TYR A 215 13.16 14.61 -44.83
CA TYR A 215 13.16 15.91 -44.15
C TYR A 215 13.94 16.97 -44.96
N GLU A 216 15.14 16.62 -45.43
CA GLU A 216 15.99 17.49 -46.25
C GLU A 216 15.28 17.97 -47.53
N LYS A 217 14.68 17.07 -48.30
CA LYS A 217 13.92 17.41 -49.53
C LYS A 217 12.73 18.34 -49.27
N ASN A 218 12.18 18.31 -48.07
CA ASN A 218 11.06 19.16 -47.66
C ASN A 218 11.52 20.40 -46.87
N GLN A 219 12.80 20.78 -46.98
CA GLN A 219 13.40 21.96 -46.33
C GLN A 219 13.29 21.94 -44.79
N LYS A 220 13.31 20.74 -44.19
CA LYS A 220 13.33 20.56 -42.73
C LYS A 220 14.72 20.08 -42.33
N TYR A 221 15.47 20.93 -41.66
CA TYR A 221 16.83 20.63 -41.21
C TYR A 221 16.82 19.81 -39.91
N ILE A 222 17.59 18.73 -39.87
CA ILE A 222 17.79 17.86 -38.70
C ILE A 222 19.15 18.21 -38.10
N GLU A 223 19.18 18.83 -36.92
CA GLU A 223 20.42 19.26 -36.25
C GLU A 223 21.14 18.09 -35.59
N PHE A 224 20.39 17.08 -35.14
CA PHE A 224 20.92 15.92 -34.42
C PHE A 224 20.69 14.59 -35.18
N PRO A 225 21.23 14.42 -36.41
CA PRO A 225 20.83 13.31 -37.28
C PRO A 225 21.32 11.93 -36.81
N ARG A 226 22.30 11.88 -35.91
CA ARG A 226 22.88 10.67 -35.32
C ARG A 226 22.16 10.22 -34.04
N LEU A 227 21.25 11.01 -33.49
CA LEU A 227 20.46 10.59 -32.34
C LEU A 227 19.45 9.51 -32.75
N PRO A 228 19.09 8.60 -31.83
CA PRO A 228 18.02 7.65 -32.07
C PRO A 228 16.71 8.37 -32.36
N LEU A 229 15.95 7.85 -33.31
CA LEU A 229 14.59 8.32 -33.56
C LEU A 229 13.67 7.92 -32.40
N VAL A 230 12.57 8.65 -32.27
CA VAL A 230 11.51 8.32 -31.31
C VAL A 230 10.35 7.69 -32.05
N VAL A 231 9.96 6.48 -31.65
CA VAL A 231 8.75 5.83 -32.13
C VAL A 231 7.59 6.31 -31.28
N CYS A 232 6.62 6.92 -31.95
CA CYS A 232 5.41 7.48 -31.34
C CYS A 232 4.15 6.94 -32.04
N LYS A 233 3.00 6.99 -31.37
CA LYS A 233 1.71 6.68 -31.99
C LYS A 233 0.73 7.84 -32.00
N SER A 234 -0.09 7.89 -33.05
CA SER A 234 -1.30 8.70 -33.14
C SER A 234 -2.46 7.82 -33.63
N GLY A 235 -3.45 7.59 -32.77
CA GLY A 235 -4.45 6.54 -32.98
C GLY A 235 -3.79 5.16 -33.09
N ASN A 236 -4.08 4.43 -34.17
CA ASN A 236 -3.50 3.10 -34.45
C ASN A 236 -2.25 3.14 -35.34
N ASN A 237 -1.77 4.33 -35.72
CA ASN A 237 -0.58 4.45 -36.57
C ASN A 237 0.65 4.81 -35.74
N GLU A 238 1.78 4.18 -36.08
CA GLU A 238 3.10 4.49 -35.52
C GLU A 238 3.92 5.35 -36.48
N TYR A 239 4.77 6.20 -35.91
CA TYR A 239 5.62 7.16 -36.62
C TYR A 239 7.01 7.17 -35.98
N SER A 240 8.05 7.14 -36.81
CA SER A 240 9.43 7.40 -36.42
C SER A 240 9.73 8.89 -36.63
N VAL A 241 10.09 9.61 -35.57
CA VAL A 241 10.28 11.07 -35.60
C VAL A 241 11.63 11.43 -34.97
N PRO A 242 12.45 12.33 -35.56
CA PRO A 242 13.66 12.80 -34.90
C PRO A 242 13.31 13.56 -33.62
N MET A 243 14.06 13.32 -32.55
CA MET A 243 13.71 13.77 -31.19
C MET A 243 13.57 15.29 -31.06
N GLU A 244 14.32 16.05 -31.85
CA GLU A 244 14.30 17.52 -31.84
C GLU A 244 12.98 18.13 -32.36
N PHE A 245 12.20 17.38 -33.15
CA PHE A 245 10.89 17.82 -33.66
C PHE A 245 9.74 17.50 -32.72
N LEU A 246 10.04 16.89 -31.57
CA LEU A 246 9.05 16.52 -30.57
C LEU A 246 9.11 17.48 -29.40
N GLU A 247 7.94 17.93 -28.97
CA GLU A 247 7.74 18.74 -27.78
C GLU A 247 6.80 18.01 -26.83
N VAL A 248 7.00 18.21 -25.52
CA VAL A 248 6.04 17.79 -24.51
C VAL A 248 4.73 18.55 -24.75
N HIS A 249 3.61 17.84 -24.72
CA HIS A 249 2.32 18.41 -25.09
C HIS A 249 1.95 19.61 -24.18
N GLU A 250 1.41 20.66 -24.78
CA GLU A 250 0.96 21.90 -24.10
C GLU A 250 -0.21 21.72 -23.11
N LYS A 251 -0.84 20.55 -23.08
CA LYS A 251 -2.02 20.31 -22.23
C LYS A 251 -1.56 19.60 -20.96
N PRO A 252 -2.12 19.96 -19.80
CA PRO A 252 -1.87 19.25 -18.55
C PRO A 252 -2.03 17.73 -18.72
N GLN A 253 -1.00 17.00 -18.31
CA GLN A 253 -0.99 15.54 -18.40
C GLN A 253 -0.49 14.92 -17.10
N ARG A 254 -1.25 13.93 -16.63
CA ARG A 254 -0.96 13.24 -15.38
C ARG A 254 0.27 12.34 -15.52
N TYR A 255 1.21 12.46 -14.59
CA TYR A 255 2.32 11.54 -14.44
C TYR A 255 1.81 10.22 -13.84
N LYS A 256 1.88 9.14 -14.61
CA LYS A 256 1.38 7.81 -14.23
C LYS A 256 2.48 6.76 -14.10
N ASN A 257 3.74 7.16 -14.34
CA ASN A 257 4.87 6.26 -14.29
C ASN A 257 5.24 5.94 -12.83
N ARG A 258 6.03 4.88 -12.65
CA ARG A 258 6.46 4.45 -11.33
C ARG A 258 7.37 5.53 -10.73
N ILE A 259 7.01 5.99 -9.53
CA ILE A 259 7.85 6.90 -8.76
C ILE A 259 8.84 6.12 -7.90
N ASP A 260 10.09 6.57 -7.87
CA ASP A 260 11.11 6.01 -7.01
C ASP A 260 10.91 6.41 -5.53
N PHE A 261 11.77 5.90 -4.65
CA PHE A 261 11.65 6.15 -3.21
C PHE A 261 11.86 7.64 -2.84
N ALA A 262 12.74 8.35 -3.54
CA ALA A 262 13.02 9.75 -3.26
C ALA A 262 11.82 10.63 -3.64
N MET A 263 11.23 10.37 -4.81
CA MET A 263 9.98 10.99 -5.25
C MET A 263 8.83 10.69 -4.28
N GLN A 264 8.71 9.43 -3.83
CA GLN A 264 7.67 9.03 -2.86
C GLN A 264 7.79 9.78 -1.54
N ASP A 265 9.00 9.88 -0.97
CA ASP A 265 9.23 10.58 0.29
C ASP A 265 8.90 12.08 0.17
N LYS A 266 9.36 12.72 -0.91
CA LYS A 266 9.07 14.14 -1.18
C LYS A 266 7.57 14.38 -1.37
N PHE A 267 6.90 13.53 -2.14
CA PHE A 267 5.46 13.61 -2.36
C PHE A 267 4.66 13.37 -1.08
N LEU A 268 5.04 12.38 -0.27
CA LEU A 268 4.35 12.05 0.98
C LEU A 268 4.46 13.19 1.98
N LYS A 269 5.64 13.79 2.14
CA LYS A 269 5.84 14.96 3.02
C LYS A 269 4.96 16.14 2.62
N ALA A 270 4.75 16.34 1.33
CA ALA A 270 3.92 17.42 0.79
C ALA A 270 2.42 17.17 0.94
N ALA A 271 1.97 15.95 0.63
CA ALA A 271 0.56 15.58 0.65
C ALA A 271 0.02 15.36 2.08
N THR A 272 0.91 15.19 3.06
CA THR A 272 0.56 14.98 4.46
C THR A 272 0.12 16.29 5.10
N ARG A 273 -1.17 16.37 5.46
CA ARG A 273 -1.78 17.55 6.09
C ARG A 273 -2.41 17.18 7.40
N ASP A 274 -2.07 17.94 8.44
CA ASP A 274 -2.72 17.84 9.74
C ASP A 274 -4.20 18.25 9.63
N PRO A 275 -5.06 17.78 10.56
CA PRO A 275 -6.52 17.91 10.45
C PRO A 275 -6.99 19.36 10.21
N HIS A 276 -6.42 20.34 10.89
CA HIS A 276 -6.79 21.75 10.74
C HIS A 276 -6.36 22.34 9.39
N ILE A 277 -5.17 21.96 8.89
CA ILE A 277 -4.67 22.36 7.58
C ILE A 277 -5.54 21.76 6.48
N TYR A 278 -5.81 20.45 6.57
CA TYR A 278 -6.68 19.74 5.63
C TYR A 278 -8.06 20.40 5.56
N LYS A 279 -8.65 20.72 6.72
CA LYS A 279 -9.92 21.43 6.79
C LYS A 279 -9.87 22.80 6.10
N ARG A 280 -8.87 23.62 6.42
CA ARG A 280 -8.73 24.97 5.86
C ARG A 280 -8.57 24.93 4.34
N GLU A 281 -7.62 24.16 3.85
CA GLU A 281 -7.31 24.06 2.42
C GLU A 281 -8.49 23.48 1.61
N ALA A 282 -9.26 22.55 2.19
CA ALA A 282 -10.47 22.03 1.55
C ALA A 282 -11.51 23.15 1.35
N ILE A 283 -11.74 23.97 2.39
CA ILE A 283 -12.67 25.11 2.32
C ILE A 283 -12.16 26.16 1.33
N GLU A 284 -10.87 26.49 1.35
CA GLU A 284 -10.26 27.44 0.41
C GLU A 284 -10.42 26.98 -1.03
N MET A 285 -10.11 25.72 -1.34
CA MET A 285 -10.32 25.16 -2.68
C MET A 285 -11.77 25.23 -3.14
N LEU A 286 -12.72 25.00 -2.23
CA LEU A 286 -14.15 25.09 -2.53
C LEU A 286 -14.58 26.53 -2.84
N LYS A 287 -14.01 27.51 -2.14
CA LYS A 287 -14.22 28.94 -2.42
C LYS A 287 -13.62 29.32 -3.77
N ASP A 288 -12.42 28.85 -4.08
CA ASP A 288 -11.72 29.10 -5.35
C ASP A 288 -12.47 28.54 -6.56
N LEU A 289 -13.17 27.40 -6.40
CA LEU A 289 -14.03 26.85 -7.45
C LEU A 289 -15.26 27.72 -7.75
N ASN A 290 -15.64 28.61 -6.83
CA ASN A 290 -16.67 29.62 -7.00
C ASN A 290 -17.98 29.08 -7.63
N PHE A 291 -18.53 28.02 -7.02
CA PHE A 291 -19.78 27.37 -7.45
C PHE A 291 -21.00 28.33 -7.50
N SER A 292 -20.89 29.51 -6.91
CA SER A 292 -21.97 30.49 -6.72
C SER A 292 -22.00 31.61 -7.77
N SER A 293 -21.12 31.61 -8.77
CA SER A 293 -21.21 32.59 -9.86
C SER A 293 -22.46 32.35 -10.73
N GLU A 294 -23.17 33.41 -11.16
CA GLU A 294 -24.41 33.33 -11.97
C GLU A 294 -24.39 32.29 -13.12
N PRO A 295 -23.29 32.12 -13.88
CA PRO A 295 -23.22 31.09 -14.93
C PRO A 295 -22.89 29.65 -14.42
N LEU A 296 -22.42 29.48 -13.18
CA LEU A 296 -22.14 28.18 -12.52
C LEU A 296 -23.20 27.76 -11.50
N ASN A 297 -24.32 28.50 -11.43
CA ASN A 297 -25.52 28.23 -10.63
C ASN A 297 -26.09 26.80 -10.79
N PHE A 298 -25.54 25.92 -11.64
CA PHE A 298 -25.86 24.49 -11.70
C PHE A 298 -26.01 23.83 -10.32
N VAL A 299 -25.17 24.17 -9.33
CA VAL A 299 -25.30 23.64 -7.96
C VAL A 299 -26.65 24.02 -7.35
N GLU A 300 -27.05 25.28 -7.46
CA GLU A 300 -28.35 25.80 -7.02
C GLU A 300 -29.51 25.25 -7.88
N ARG A 301 -29.31 25.03 -9.20
CA ARG A 301 -30.33 24.38 -10.07
C ARG A 301 -30.66 22.96 -9.65
N PHE A 302 -29.69 22.27 -9.06
CA PHE A 302 -29.87 20.92 -8.51
C PHE A 302 -30.28 20.94 -7.02
N GLY A 303 -30.55 22.13 -6.45
CA GLY A 303 -31.03 22.30 -5.09
C GLY A 303 -29.94 22.18 -4.02
N PHE A 304 -28.66 22.29 -4.37
CA PHE A 304 -27.57 22.27 -3.40
C PHE A 304 -27.26 23.69 -2.88
N SER A 305 -26.89 23.79 -1.60
CA SER A 305 -26.40 25.03 -1.00
C SER A 305 -25.05 25.44 -1.60
N THR A 306 -24.91 26.73 -1.93
CA THR A 306 -23.65 27.36 -2.36
C THR A 306 -22.76 27.80 -1.20
N ASP A 307 -23.25 27.80 0.04
CA ASP A 307 -22.44 28.03 1.24
C ASP A 307 -21.92 26.69 1.81
N PRO A 308 -20.60 26.41 1.73
CA PRO A 308 -20.02 25.15 2.17
C PRO A 308 -19.99 25.06 3.70
N LYS A 309 -20.97 24.36 4.28
CA LYS A 309 -20.99 24.01 5.72
C LYS A 309 -20.59 22.56 5.92
N MET A 310 -19.78 22.30 6.94
CA MET A 310 -19.44 20.95 7.40
C MET A 310 -20.61 20.33 8.17
N ILE A 311 -20.90 19.04 7.94
CA ILE A 311 -21.87 18.29 8.75
C ILE A 311 -21.27 17.98 10.12
N THR A 312 -22.05 18.24 11.16
CA THR A 312 -21.76 17.78 12.52
C THR A 312 -22.34 16.39 12.71
N CYS A 313 -21.54 15.45 13.18
CA CYS A 313 -22.00 14.12 13.59
C CYS A 313 -21.63 13.87 15.06
N GLU A 314 -22.45 13.09 15.74
CA GLU A 314 -22.12 12.62 17.08
C GLU A 314 -21.20 11.40 16.99
N GLY A 315 -20.02 11.49 17.61
CA GLY A 315 -19.09 10.38 17.74
C GLY A 315 -19.21 9.74 19.13
N LYS A 316 -19.26 8.41 19.18
CA LYS A 316 -19.16 7.67 20.44
C LYS A 316 -17.77 7.07 20.58
N VAL A 317 -17.07 7.36 21.67
CA VAL A 317 -15.75 6.79 21.92
C VAL A 317 -15.90 5.50 22.71
N LEU A 318 -15.56 4.38 22.09
CA LEU A 318 -15.54 3.08 22.74
C LEU A 318 -14.52 3.06 23.88
N LYS A 319 -14.81 2.32 24.95
CA LYS A 319 -13.83 2.05 26.02
C LYS A 319 -12.67 1.21 25.49
N GLU A 320 -11.48 1.45 26.03
CA GLU A 320 -10.32 0.62 25.74
C GLU A 320 -10.55 -0.85 26.15
N PRO A 321 -9.92 -1.80 25.45
CA PRO A 321 -10.01 -3.21 25.81
C PRO A 321 -9.39 -3.52 27.17
N SER A 322 -9.77 -4.66 27.74
CA SER A 322 -9.07 -5.24 28.90
C SER A 322 -7.86 -6.04 28.42
N LEU A 323 -6.78 -5.38 28.01
CA LEU A 323 -5.51 -6.09 27.76
C LEU A 323 -4.99 -6.66 29.07
N VAL A 324 -4.48 -7.90 29.03
CA VAL A 324 -3.90 -8.57 30.20
C VAL A 324 -2.50 -9.06 29.94
N ASN A 325 -1.68 -9.07 30.99
CA ASN A 325 -0.35 -9.65 30.95
C ASN A 325 -0.39 -11.18 31.19
N LYS A 326 0.78 -11.83 31.21
CA LYS A 326 0.88 -13.28 31.39
C LYS A 326 0.26 -13.78 32.71
N GLU A 327 0.24 -12.97 33.76
CA GLU A 327 -0.39 -13.27 35.06
C GLU A 327 -1.86 -12.82 35.17
N ASN A 328 -2.52 -12.56 34.03
CA ASN A 328 -3.91 -12.12 33.99
C ASN A 328 -4.20 -10.74 34.58
N LYS A 329 -3.17 -9.91 34.81
CA LYS A 329 -3.33 -8.55 35.33
C LYS A 329 -3.60 -7.58 34.19
N LYS A 330 -4.57 -6.69 34.40
CA LYS A 330 -4.94 -5.65 33.43
C LYS A 330 -3.74 -4.73 33.16
N ILE A 331 -3.46 -4.49 31.88
CA ILE A 331 -2.42 -3.58 31.39
C ILE A 331 -3.04 -2.21 31.15
N ASN A 332 -2.45 -1.18 31.77
CA ASN A 332 -2.87 0.20 31.57
C ASN A 332 -2.41 0.74 30.21
N MET A 333 -3.26 1.53 29.56
CA MET A 333 -2.99 2.15 28.26
C MET A 333 -2.81 3.67 28.40
N THR A 334 -2.08 4.27 27.47
CA THR A 334 -1.96 5.73 27.39
C THR A 334 -3.28 6.35 26.92
N PRO A 335 -3.67 7.53 27.43
CA PRO A 335 -5.02 8.08 27.20
C PRO A 335 -5.34 8.39 25.73
N VAL A 336 -4.36 8.93 24.97
CA VAL A 336 -4.58 9.40 23.59
C VAL A 336 -4.31 8.30 22.56
N VAL A 337 -3.09 7.76 22.57
CA VAL A 337 -2.65 6.76 21.58
C VAL A 337 -3.23 5.37 21.89
N ARG A 338 -3.66 5.14 23.14
CA ARG A 338 -4.06 3.84 23.67
C ARG A 338 -2.99 2.77 23.42
N GLY A 339 -1.74 3.21 23.54
CA GLY A 339 -0.58 2.32 23.51
C GLY A 339 -0.21 1.87 24.91
N PHE A 340 0.65 0.86 25.03
CA PHE A 340 1.07 0.36 26.34
C PHE A 340 2.54 -0.06 26.34
N GLN A 341 3.13 -0.10 27.54
CA GLN A 341 4.58 -0.23 27.71
C GLN A 341 5.03 -1.53 28.38
N GLU A 342 4.10 -2.42 28.76
CA GLU A 342 4.33 -3.69 29.48
C GLU A 342 5.59 -4.42 28.99
N LYS A 343 6.63 -4.64 29.80
CA LYS A 343 7.89 -5.14 29.24
C LYS A 343 7.80 -6.57 28.73
N ALA A 344 7.18 -7.43 29.53
CA ALA A 344 7.05 -8.86 29.25
C ALA A 344 6.12 -9.14 28.07
N LEU A 345 6.32 -10.29 27.43
CA LEU A 345 5.41 -10.85 26.44
C LEU A 345 4.58 -11.95 27.11
N ASN A 346 3.35 -12.15 26.64
CA ASN A 346 2.44 -13.12 27.23
C ASN A 346 2.94 -14.55 27.02
N VAL A 347 3.37 -14.88 25.79
CA VAL A 347 3.97 -16.17 25.42
C VAL A 347 5.24 -15.92 24.62
N VAL A 348 6.34 -16.57 24.99
CA VAL A 348 7.62 -16.55 24.27
C VAL A 348 7.99 -17.97 23.83
N PRO A 349 8.81 -18.16 22.78
CA PRO A 349 9.33 -19.46 22.40
C PRO A 349 9.99 -20.17 23.60
N GLU A 350 9.64 -21.44 23.80
CA GLU A 350 10.22 -22.26 24.87
C GLU A 350 11.71 -22.57 24.61
N LYS A 351 12.05 -22.72 23.33
CA LYS A 351 13.40 -23.02 22.83
C LYS A 351 14.27 -21.79 22.78
N GLU A 352 15.57 -21.99 22.96
CA GLU A 352 16.56 -20.92 22.90
C GLU A 352 16.79 -20.46 21.46
N LEU A 353 16.84 -19.14 21.28
CA LEU A 353 17.10 -18.53 19.99
C LEU A 353 18.55 -18.77 19.57
N CYS A 354 18.73 -19.29 18.34
CA CYS A 354 20.00 -19.41 17.65
C CYS A 354 19.89 -18.73 16.28
N CYS A 355 20.84 -17.87 15.93
CA CYS A 355 20.76 -16.97 14.80
C CYS A 355 21.88 -17.21 13.78
N ALA A 356 21.56 -17.08 12.50
CA ALA A 356 22.55 -16.85 11.45
C ALA A 356 22.34 -15.47 10.81
N VAL A 357 23.43 -14.77 10.52
CA VAL A 357 23.43 -13.39 10.03
C VAL A 357 23.95 -13.34 8.60
N PHE A 358 23.20 -12.68 7.71
CA PHE A 358 23.53 -12.55 6.29
C PHE A 358 23.60 -11.06 5.93
N VAL A 359 24.74 -10.64 5.37
CA VAL A 359 24.95 -9.27 4.88
C VAL A 359 25.06 -9.31 3.37
N LEU A 360 24.01 -8.82 2.71
CA LEU A 360 23.91 -8.89 1.25
C LEU A 360 24.76 -7.80 0.57
N ARG A 361 25.18 -8.08 -0.66
CA ARG A 361 25.72 -7.11 -1.62
C ARG A 361 25.03 -7.27 -2.97
N ASP A 362 24.96 -6.19 -3.74
CA ASP A 362 24.51 -6.22 -5.15
C ASP A 362 25.67 -6.63 -6.05
N ASP A 363 25.39 -7.06 -7.28
CA ASP A 363 26.40 -7.43 -8.26
C ASP A 363 27.15 -6.19 -8.79
N GLU A 364 26.45 -5.05 -8.87
CA GLU A 364 27.05 -3.76 -9.26
C GLU A 364 27.85 -3.11 -8.13
N ASP A 365 27.45 -3.35 -6.87
CA ASP A 365 28.12 -2.80 -5.69
C ASP A 365 29.21 -3.75 -5.18
N ARG A 366 30.48 -3.31 -5.21
CA ARG A 366 31.59 -4.12 -4.68
C ARG A 366 31.57 -4.28 -3.16
N GLU A 367 30.83 -3.42 -2.46
CA GLU A 367 30.78 -3.36 -1.00
C GLU A 367 29.46 -3.91 -0.43
N PRO A 368 29.50 -4.54 0.76
CA PRO A 368 28.30 -5.00 1.45
C PRO A 368 27.38 -3.84 1.85
N CYS A 369 26.10 -4.12 2.09
CA CYS A 369 25.14 -3.07 2.47
C CYS A 369 25.45 -2.37 3.81
N LEU A 370 26.25 -3.01 4.66
CA LEU A 370 26.65 -2.55 5.98
C LEU A 370 28.06 -3.03 6.29
N GLU A 371 28.79 -2.24 7.07
CA GLU A 371 30.09 -2.65 7.59
C GLU A 371 29.93 -3.66 8.73
N GLU A 372 30.91 -4.53 8.90
CA GLU A 372 30.90 -5.58 9.91
C GLU A 372 30.77 -5.03 11.35
N LYS A 373 31.43 -3.91 11.65
CA LYS A 373 31.31 -3.22 12.94
C LYS A 373 29.87 -2.74 13.21
N GLU A 374 29.19 -2.24 12.18
CA GLU A 374 27.80 -1.80 12.28
C GLU A 374 26.88 -3.01 12.53
N VAL A 375 27.08 -4.10 11.79
CA VAL A 375 26.28 -5.33 11.92
C VAL A 375 26.45 -5.94 13.31
N THR A 376 27.68 -6.07 13.82
CA THR A 376 27.95 -6.62 15.15
C THR A 376 27.30 -5.78 16.26
N ARG A 377 27.42 -4.44 16.18
CA ARG A 377 26.77 -3.54 17.14
C ARG A 377 25.25 -3.66 17.09
N PHE A 378 24.67 -3.73 15.89
CA PHE A 378 23.24 -3.86 15.71
C PHE A 378 22.74 -5.20 16.24
N TYR A 379 23.41 -6.29 15.88
CA TYR A 379 23.06 -7.65 16.30
C TYR A 379 23.05 -7.77 17.82
N LYS A 380 24.11 -7.29 18.50
CA LYS A 380 24.17 -7.29 19.97
C LYS A 380 22.99 -6.54 20.59
N ALA A 381 22.70 -5.32 20.12
CA ALA A 381 21.58 -4.53 20.63
C ALA A 381 20.20 -5.17 20.34
N LEU A 382 20.08 -5.92 19.24
CA LEU A 382 18.88 -6.69 18.92
C LEU A 382 18.69 -7.87 19.89
N ILE A 383 19.75 -8.63 20.16
CA ILE A 383 19.70 -9.75 21.12
C ILE A 383 19.38 -9.24 22.54
N ASP A 384 20.00 -8.15 22.99
CA ASP A 384 19.63 -7.47 24.24
C ASP A 384 18.14 -7.06 24.24
N GLY A 385 17.64 -6.63 23.09
CA GLY A 385 16.22 -6.30 22.88
C GLY A 385 15.29 -7.51 23.00
N CYS A 386 15.74 -8.69 22.56
CA CYS A 386 15.01 -9.95 22.68
C CYS A 386 14.99 -10.45 24.14
N GLU A 387 16.14 -10.41 24.83
CA GLU A 387 16.25 -10.76 26.25
C GLU A 387 15.40 -9.82 27.13
N PHE A 388 15.41 -8.51 26.83
CA PHE A 388 14.56 -7.53 27.51
C PHE A 388 13.06 -7.87 27.41
N ARG A 389 12.66 -8.59 26.36
CA ARG A 389 11.30 -9.09 26.13
C ARG A 389 11.10 -10.53 26.64
N SER A 390 12.07 -11.06 27.38
CA SER A 390 12.07 -12.42 27.93
C SER A 390 12.14 -13.53 26.87
N ILE A 391 12.51 -13.22 25.63
CA ILE A 391 12.84 -14.26 24.64
C ILE A 391 14.13 -14.93 25.09
N ARG A 392 14.11 -16.26 25.19
CA ARG A 392 15.26 -17.06 25.60
C ARG A 392 16.31 -17.04 24.49
N VAL A 393 17.54 -16.66 24.83
CA VAL A 393 18.64 -16.61 23.89
C VAL A 393 19.82 -17.37 24.49
N GLU A 394 20.58 -18.08 23.66
CA GLU A 394 21.71 -18.89 24.13
C GLU A 394 22.77 -18.02 24.84
N LYS A 395 23.07 -18.36 26.10
CA LYS A 395 24.07 -17.67 26.93
C LYS A 395 25.43 -18.35 26.83
N ASN A 396 26.05 -18.35 25.66
CA ASN A 396 27.43 -18.80 25.55
C ASN A 396 28.34 -17.77 26.23
N GLN A 397 28.88 -18.11 27.41
CA GLN A 397 29.71 -17.20 28.22
C GLN A 397 31.10 -16.94 27.60
N ASN A 398 31.53 -17.78 26.65
CA ASN A 398 32.88 -17.77 26.07
C ASN A 398 32.96 -17.12 24.68
N SER A 399 31.87 -16.56 24.13
CA SER A 399 31.89 -15.89 22.82
C SER A 399 31.29 -14.48 22.87
N PRO A 400 31.91 -13.48 22.21
CA PRO A 400 31.33 -12.14 22.04
C PRO A 400 30.05 -12.14 21.18
N ALA A 401 29.67 -13.27 20.58
CA ALA A 401 28.54 -13.43 19.67
C ALA A 401 27.44 -14.34 20.26
N ARG A 402 26.82 -13.92 21.37
CA ARG A 402 25.70 -14.66 22.00
C ARG A 402 24.63 -15.01 20.96
N SER A 403 24.15 -16.24 21.02
CA SER A 403 23.11 -16.77 20.13
C SER A 403 23.47 -16.80 18.65
N LEU A 404 24.69 -16.39 18.26
CA LEU A 404 25.16 -16.58 16.90
C LEU A 404 25.54 -18.04 16.73
N LEU A 405 25.02 -18.67 15.68
CA LEU A 405 25.26 -20.06 15.36
C LEU A 405 26.77 -20.32 15.28
N GLN A 406 27.24 -21.36 15.97
CA GLN A 406 28.63 -21.81 15.92
C GLN A 406 28.68 -23.29 15.59
N ASP A 407 29.53 -23.67 14.64
CA ASP A 407 29.75 -25.07 14.30
C ASP A 407 30.58 -25.74 15.40
N SER A 408 30.05 -26.82 15.97
CA SER A 408 30.70 -27.59 17.03
C SER A 408 31.98 -28.29 16.58
N GLN A 409 32.14 -28.54 15.28
CA GLN A 409 33.30 -29.24 14.72
C GLN A 409 34.36 -28.28 14.20
N SER A 410 33.96 -27.27 13.42
CA SER A 410 34.89 -26.34 12.77
C SER A 410 35.17 -25.06 13.57
N GLY A 411 34.33 -24.73 14.56
CA GLY A 411 34.41 -23.48 15.31
C GLY A 411 33.95 -22.24 14.54
N ASN A 412 33.55 -22.40 13.27
CA ASN A 412 33.06 -21.32 12.41
C ASN A 412 31.74 -20.74 12.93
N TYR A 413 31.51 -19.46 12.67
CA TYR A 413 30.28 -18.76 13.02
C TYR A 413 29.35 -18.63 11.82
N GLY A 414 28.04 -18.67 12.04
CA GLY A 414 26.99 -18.43 11.06
C GLY A 414 26.86 -16.95 10.70
N PHE A 415 27.98 -16.31 10.37
CA PHE A 415 28.08 -14.92 9.92
C PHE A 415 28.56 -14.89 8.49
N TYR A 416 27.65 -14.60 7.57
CA TYR A 416 27.89 -14.61 6.13
C TYR A 416 27.94 -13.19 5.61
N LYS A 417 29.13 -12.76 5.18
CA LYS A 417 29.41 -11.43 4.61
C LYS A 417 29.51 -11.50 3.09
N ASN A 418 29.24 -10.38 2.41
CA ASN A 418 29.38 -10.25 0.95
C ASN A 418 28.53 -11.26 0.18
N VAL A 419 27.37 -11.61 0.73
CA VAL A 419 26.49 -12.62 0.15
C VAL A 419 25.81 -12.04 -1.09
N GLN A 420 26.11 -12.61 -2.24
CA GLN A 420 25.55 -12.20 -3.52
C GLN A 420 24.28 -12.94 -3.86
N LEU A 421 23.47 -12.27 -4.66
CA LEU A 421 22.27 -12.80 -5.29
C LEU A 421 22.45 -12.69 -6.81
N THR A 422 23.36 -13.49 -7.37
CA THR A 422 23.51 -13.59 -8.83
C THR A 422 22.31 -14.30 -9.43
N ALA A 423 21.98 -13.98 -10.68
CA ALA A 423 20.91 -14.61 -11.45
C ALA A 423 21.10 -16.14 -11.52
N GLY A 424 20.49 -16.87 -10.58
CA GLY A 424 20.51 -18.32 -10.50
C GLY A 424 21.59 -18.93 -9.59
N VAL A 425 21.24 -19.09 -8.31
CA VAL A 425 21.51 -20.29 -7.47
C VAL A 425 22.67 -20.31 -6.45
N SER A 426 23.89 -19.80 -6.62
CA SER A 426 24.97 -20.35 -5.76
C SER A 426 25.16 -19.72 -4.36
N ASN A 427 25.44 -18.42 -4.22
CA ASN A 427 26.05 -17.92 -2.97
C ASN A 427 25.07 -17.85 -1.77
N PHE A 428 23.96 -17.09 -1.84
CA PHE A 428 23.02 -17.02 -0.72
C PHE A 428 22.44 -18.39 -0.35
N ARG A 429 22.04 -19.19 -1.35
CA ARG A 429 21.53 -20.54 -1.12
C ARG A 429 22.57 -21.43 -0.44
N ALA A 430 23.83 -21.39 -0.88
CA ALA A 430 24.90 -22.13 -0.23
C ALA A 430 25.11 -21.67 1.22
N CYS A 431 25.16 -20.36 1.49
CA CYS A 431 25.28 -19.83 2.84
C CYS A 431 24.13 -20.26 3.74
N VAL A 432 22.89 -20.22 3.24
CA VAL A 432 21.72 -20.61 4.05
C VAL A 432 21.69 -22.13 4.28
N ASN A 433 22.01 -22.93 3.26
CA ASN A 433 22.11 -24.38 3.41
C ASN A 433 23.23 -24.79 4.37
N ASP A 434 24.36 -24.10 4.33
CA ASP A 434 25.45 -24.25 5.30
C ASP A 434 24.99 -23.91 6.72
N ALA A 435 24.31 -22.78 6.92
CA ALA A 435 23.75 -22.39 8.22
C ALA A 435 22.76 -23.45 8.74
N LYS A 436 21.91 -23.99 7.87
CA LYS A 436 20.98 -25.06 8.24
C LYS A 436 21.75 -26.33 8.62
N ALA A 437 22.76 -26.72 7.84
CA ALA A 437 23.58 -27.89 8.14
C ALA A 437 24.35 -27.74 9.46
N MET A 438 24.90 -26.56 9.74
CA MET A 438 25.52 -26.22 11.03
C MET A 438 24.53 -26.39 12.19
N PHE A 439 23.30 -25.86 12.05
CA PHE A 439 22.26 -26.01 13.06
C PHE A 439 21.88 -27.47 13.30
N GLU A 440 21.75 -28.27 12.23
CA GLU A 440 21.44 -29.70 12.33
C GLU A 440 22.52 -30.54 13.01
N ARG A 441 23.78 -30.05 13.01
CA ARG A 441 24.93 -30.66 13.71
C ARG A 441 25.03 -30.27 15.19
N LEU A 442 24.22 -29.34 15.69
CA LEU A 442 24.27 -28.95 17.10
C LEU A 442 23.81 -30.11 18.00
N PRO A 443 24.55 -30.44 19.08
CA PRO A 443 24.21 -31.54 19.98
C PRO A 443 22.89 -31.30 20.73
N ASP A 444 22.52 -30.04 20.95
CA ASP A 444 21.33 -29.58 21.68
C ASP A 444 20.29 -28.93 20.77
N LYS A 445 20.31 -29.20 19.45
CA LYS A 445 19.42 -28.57 18.46
C LYS A 445 17.93 -28.61 18.81
N ASN A 446 17.49 -29.67 19.49
CA ASN A 446 16.09 -29.84 19.87
C ASN A 446 15.61 -28.80 20.89
N ASN A 447 16.53 -28.23 21.68
CA ASN A 447 16.27 -27.15 22.63
C ASN A 447 16.43 -25.75 22.02
N LYS A 448 16.78 -25.67 20.73
CA LYS A 448 17.08 -24.43 20.01
C LYS A 448 16.11 -24.19 18.85
N ILE A 449 15.99 -22.93 18.44
CA ILE A 449 15.24 -22.52 17.25
C ILE A 449 16.11 -21.62 16.37
N LEU A 450 16.16 -21.92 15.07
CA LEU A 450 16.95 -21.20 14.10
C LEU A 450 16.20 -19.96 13.56
N LEU A 451 16.86 -18.80 13.59
CA LEU A 451 16.38 -17.54 13.03
C LEU A 451 17.43 -16.94 12.07
N PHE A 452 17.01 -16.51 10.89
CA PHE A 452 17.89 -15.79 9.97
C PHE A 452 17.71 -14.28 10.09
N ILE A 453 18.80 -13.54 10.31
CA ILE A 453 18.83 -12.08 10.27
C ILE A 453 19.50 -11.66 8.96
N VAL A 454 18.75 -10.96 8.09
CA VAL A 454 19.23 -10.60 6.75
C VAL A 454 19.29 -9.09 6.59
N PHE A 455 20.41 -8.56 6.13
CA PHE A 455 20.61 -7.14 5.85
C PHE A 455 20.73 -6.86 4.35
N SER A 456 20.02 -5.85 3.85
CA SER A 456 20.14 -5.40 2.45
C SER A 456 19.91 -3.89 2.30
N LYS A 457 20.33 -3.29 1.18
CA LYS A 457 19.81 -1.96 0.80
C LYS A 457 18.37 -2.08 0.30
N SER A 458 17.59 -1.01 0.42
CA SER A 458 16.16 -1.00 0.06
C SER A 458 15.90 -1.06 -1.45
N HIS A 459 16.83 -0.56 -2.28
CA HIS A 459 16.63 -0.47 -3.73
C HIS A 459 16.95 -1.77 -4.47
N TRP A 460 17.75 -2.67 -3.88
CA TRP A 460 18.16 -3.93 -4.51
C TRP A 460 17.02 -4.96 -4.68
N ASN A 461 15.82 -4.71 -4.14
CA ASN A 461 14.63 -5.56 -4.29
C ASN A 461 14.79 -7.06 -3.93
N PHE A 462 15.67 -7.39 -2.99
CA PHE A 462 15.96 -8.79 -2.59
C PHE A 462 14.94 -9.43 -1.63
N TYR A 463 13.93 -8.68 -1.19
CA TYR A 463 12.96 -9.16 -0.20
C TYR A 463 12.21 -10.41 -0.68
N GLY A 464 11.69 -10.40 -1.91
CA GLY A 464 10.97 -11.55 -2.48
C GLY A 464 11.83 -12.81 -2.50
N PHE A 465 13.08 -12.71 -2.96
CA PHE A 465 14.01 -13.83 -3.02
C PHE A 465 14.31 -14.42 -1.64
N VAL A 466 14.69 -13.58 -0.67
CA VAL A 466 14.98 -14.02 0.71
C VAL A 466 13.77 -14.74 1.32
N LYS A 467 12.57 -14.19 1.10
CA LYS A 467 11.33 -14.75 1.63
C LYS A 467 10.91 -16.04 0.94
N GLN A 468 11.14 -16.19 -0.35
CA GLN A 468 10.91 -17.46 -1.03
C GLN A 468 11.76 -18.55 -0.38
N PHE A 469 13.06 -18.31 -0.22
CA PHE A 469 13.95 -19.35 0.30
C PHE A 469 13.65 -19.69 1.76
N CYS A 470 13.48 -18.67 2.61
CA CYS A 470 13.29 -18.88 4.04
C CYS A 470 11.87 -19.37 4.38
N ASP A 471 10.83 -18.67 3.91
CA ASP A 471 9.45 -18.91 4.33
C ASP A 471 8.79 -20.05 3.53
N VAL A 472 9.18 -20.30 2.27
CA VAL A 472 8.55 -21.30 1.38
C VAL A 472 9.40 -22.57 1.29
N GLU A 473 10.67 -22.47 0.90
CA GLU A 473 11.51 -23.67 0.67
C GLU A 473 11.95 -24.32 1.99
N LEU A 474 12.47 -23.54 2.93
CA LEU A 474 13.08 -24.09 4.15
C LEU A 474 12.16 -24.16 5.37
N GLY A 475 11.14 -23.30 5.45
CA GLY A 475 10.31 -23.15 6.64
C GLY A 475 11.04 -22.55 7.84
N VAL A 476 12.09 -21.76 7.62
CA VAL A 476 12.89 -21.12 8.68
C VAL A 476 12.46 -19.66 8.86
N ALA A 477 12.27 -19.25 10.12
CA ALA A 477 11.94 -17.87 10.43
C ALA A 477 13.07 -16.92 10.00
N SER A 478 12.70 -15.80 9.40
CA SER A 478 13.66 -14.78 8.93
C SER A 478 13.21 -13.36 9.27
N GLN A 479 14.16 -12.54 9.72
CA GLN A 479 14.00 -11.12 10.01
C GLN A 479 14.91 -10.30 9.09
N HIS A 480 14.29 -9.71 8.06
CA HIS A 480 14.95 -8.82 7.11
C HIS A 480 14.99 -7.39 7.68
N VAL A 481 16.16 -6.75 7.66
CA VAL A 481 16.40 -5.38 8.11
C VAL A 481 17.11 -4.60 7.00
N THR A 482 16.60 -3.43 6.64
CA THR A 482 17.28 -2.58 5.65
C THR A 482 18.50 -1.89 6.28
N SER A 483 19.54 -1.62 5.48
CA SER A 483 20.71 -0.87 5.94
C SER A 483 20.34 0.52 6.49
N HIS A 484 19.35 1.19 5.88
CA HIS A 484 18.82 2.46 6.39
C HIS A 484 18.21 2.31 7.80
N THR A 485 17.37 1.30 8.01
CA THR A 485 16.80 1.01 9.34
C THR A 485 17.88 0.65 10.36
N ALA A 486 18.87 -0.14 9.97
CA ALA A 486 19.98 -0.52 10.84
C ALA A 486 20.79 0.70 11.28
N LYS A 487 21.21 1.55 10.34
CA LYS A 487 21.94 2.80 10.64
C LYS A 487 21.12 3.75 11.51
N LYS A 488 19.82 3.92 11.22
CA LYS A 488 18.91 4.71 12.07
C LYS A 488 18.86 4.17 13.51
N ALA A 489 18.74 2.85 13.68
CA ALA A 489 18.70 2.23 15.01
C ALA A 489 20.01 2.42 15.78
N LEU A 490 21.16 2.32 15.11
CA LEU A 490 22.47 2.56 15.72
C LEU A 490 22.67 4.03 16.13
N ASN A 491 22.18 4.97 15.32
CA ASN A 491 22.20 6.39 15.65
C ASN A 491 21.33 6.68 16.88
N GLU A 492 20.10 6.16 16.91
CA GLU A 492 19.20 6.28 18.06
C GLU A 492 19.76 5.63 19.33
N LEU A 493 20.47 4.49 19.18
CA LEU A 493 21.13 3.79 20.28
C LEU A 493 22.22 4.64 20.94
N SER A 494 22.97 5.41 20.15
CA SER A 494 24.00 6.32 20.66
C SER A 494 23.40 7.42 21.54
N SER A 495 22.12 7.75 21.34
CA SER A 495 21.33 8.65 22.20
C SER A 495 20.49 7.90 23.27
N GLY A 496 20.79 6.64 23.55
CA GLY A 496 20.11 5.81 24.55
C GLY A 496 18.73 5.26 24.15
N LYS A 497 18.26 5.51 22.93
CA LYS A 497 16.92 5.09 22.47
C LYS A 497 16.97 3.69 21.85
N LYS A 498 16.35 2.70 22.51
CA LYS A 498 16.30 1.29 22.06
C LYS A 498 15.01 0.87 21.34
N ARG A 499 14.17 1.84 20.94
CA ARG A 499 12.80 1.62 20.46
C ARG A 499 12.72 0.69 19.24
N ILE A 500 13.65 0.81 18.29
CA ILE A 500 13.63 0.00 17.05
C ILE A 500 13.89 -1.48 17.37
N PHE A 501 14.89 -1.78 18.21
CA PHE A 501 15.21 -3.16 18.62
C PHE A 501 14.02 -3.83 19.30
N TYR A 502 13.34 -3.12 20.20
CA TYR A 502 12.14 -3.64 20.87
C TYR A 502 10.97 -3.91 19.91
N GLN A 503 10.82 -3.15 18.83
CA GLN A 503 9.80 -3.42 17.82
C GLN A 503 10.17 -4.61 16.93
N ILE A 504 11.45 -4.78 16.60
CA ILE A 504 11.91 -5.95 15.86
C ILE A 504 11.72 -7.21 16.71
N ALA A 505 12.02 -7.17 18.01
CA ALA A 505 11.79 -8.29 18.92
C ALA A 505 10.32 -8.74 18.99
N LEU A 506 9.35 -7.81 18.92
CA LEU A 506 7.92 -8.15 18.83
C LEU A 506 7.60 -8.98 17.58
N LYS A 507 8.16 -8.59 16.42
CA LYS A 507 8.01 -9.35 15.16
C LYS A 507 8.67 -10.72 15.24
N ILE A 508 9.86 -10.80 15.84
CA ILE A 508 10.57 -12.07 16.05
C ILE A 508 9.70 -13.01 16.88
N ASN A 509 9.14 -12.55 18.00
CA ASN A 509 8.28 -13.38 18.84
C ASN A 509 7.08 -13.95 18.06
N GLY A 510 6.36 -13.10 17.30
CA GLY A 510 5.24 -13.55 16.47
C GLY A 510 5.62 -14.53 15.35
N LYS A 511 6.81 -14.39 14.76
CA LYS A 511 7.33 -15.34 13.74
C LYS A 511 7.71 -16.69 14.31
N LEU A 512 8.09 -16.73 15.59
CA LEU A 512 8.49 -17.94 16.30
C LEU A 512 7.32 -18.58 17.07
N GLY A 513 6.09 -18.13 16.85
CA GLY A 513 4.87 -18.70 17.44
C GLY A 513 4.47 -18.12 18.80
N GLY A 514 5.20 -17.12 19.31
CA GLY A 514 4.87 -16.45 20.56
C GLY A 514 3.70 -15.46 20.43
N VAL A 515 3.15 -15.07 21.59
CA VAL A 515 2.00 -14.15 21.75
C VAL A 515 2.44 -12.92 22.53
N ASN A 516 2.23 -11.74 21.95
CA ASN A 516 2.73 -10.49 22.51
C ASN A 516 1.79 -9.82 23.52
N GLN A 517 0.47 -9.97 23.30
CA GLN A 517 -0.59 -9.33 24.08
C GLN A 517 -1.90 -10.11 23.89
N GLU A 518 -2.73 -10.14 24.92
CA GLU A 518 -4.02 -10.86 24.94
C GLU A 518 -5.11 -9.98 25.58
N LEU A 519 -6.36 -10.35 25.30
CA LEU A 519 -7.56 -9.67 25.80
C LEU A 519 -8.28 -10.53 26.81
N ASP A 520 -8.80 -9.86 27.83
CA ASP A 520 -9.64 -10.36 28.93
C ASP A 520 -8.95 -11.41 29.81
N TRP A 521 -8.20 -12.34 29.22
CA TRP A 521 -7.50 -13.37 29.93
C TRP A 521 -6.25 -13.86 29.16
N SER A 522 -5.26 -14.42 29.88
CA SER A 522 -4.00 -14.94 29.33
C SER A 522 -4.01 -16.47 29.24
N GLU A 523 -3.53 -17.03 28.13
CA GLU A 523 -3.37 -18.49 27.97
C GLU A 523 -2.44 -19.11 29.02
N ASN A 524 -1.49 -18.33 29.54
CA ASN A 524 -0.48 -18.74 30.53
C ASN A 524 -0.88 -18.44 31.98
N ALA A 525 -2.03 -17.82 32.22
CA ALA A 525 -2.47 -17.54 33.58
C ALA A 525 -2.78 -18.83 34.34
N GLU A 526 -2.42 -18.89 35.62
CA GLU A 526 -2.89 -19.97 36.49
C GLU A 526 -4.42 -19.90 36.60
N MET A 527 -5.09 -20.94 36.11
CA MET A 527 -6.55 -21.06 36.16
C MET A 527 -6.94 -22.06 37.24
N THR A 528 -7.99 -21.74 37.98
CA THR A 528 -8.68 -22.69 38.87
C THR A 528 -9.29 -23.84 38.06
N VAL A 529 -9.60 -24.95 38.74
CA VAL A 529 -10.24 -26.11 38.09
C VAL A 529 -11.59 -25.74 37.46
N GLU A 530 -12.36 -24.89 38.13
CA GLU A 530 -13.67 -24.40 37.65
C GLU A 530 -13.54 -23.55 36.38
N GLU A 531 -12.56 -22.66 36.31
CA GLU A 531 -12.31 -21.84 35.13
C GLU A 531 -11.86 -22.68 33.93
N LYS A 532 -11.04 -23.71 34.18
CA LYS A 532 -10.60 -24.66 33.13
C LYS A 532 -11.79 -25.42 32.55
N GLU A 533 -12.68 -25.93 33.40
CA GLU A 533 -13.90 -26.62 32.93
C GLU A 533 -14.85 -25.68 32.20
N LYS A 534 -15.02 -24.44 32.68
CA LYS A 534 -15.81 -23.43 31.97
C LYS A 534 -15.25 -23.13 30.58
N ARG A 535 -13.92 -22.99 30.47
CA ARG A 535 -13.23 -22.73 29.20
C ARG A 535 -13.34 -23.90 28.23
N LYS A 536 -13.22 -25.13 28.72
CA LYS A 536 -13.38 -26.35 27.93
C LYS A 536 -14.74 -26.44 27.25
N ASN A 537 -15.78 -25.89 27.88
CA ASN A 537 -17.15 -25.88 27.35
C ASN A 537 -17.55 -24.58 26.64
N MET A 538 -16.69 -23.55 26.66
CA MET A 538 -17.02 -22.25 26.08
C MET A 538 -17.10 -22.31 24.54
N PRO A 539 -18.11 -21.68 23.90
CA PRO A 539 -18.16 -21.55 22.44
C PRO A 539 -16.91 -20.87 21.89
N LEU A 540 -16.31 -21.45 20.84
CA LEU A 540 -15.07 -20.97 20.24
C LEU A 540 -15.37 -20.06 19.04
N ARG A 541 -14.68 -18.92 18.97
CA ARG A 541 -14.76 -17.98 17.84
C ARG A 541 -13.50 -18.09 16.99
N MET A 542 -13.65 -18.06 15.66
CA MET A 542 -12.54 -17.96 14.71
C MET A 542 -12.64 -16.66 13.93
N TYR A 543 -11.59 -15.85 13.95
CA TYR A 543 -11.53 -14.58 13.24
C TYR A 543 -10.81 -14.74 11.91
N VAL A 544 -11.44 -14.30 10.83
CA VAL A 544 -10.94 -14.46 9.46
C VAL A 544 -10.81 -13.09 8.81
N GLY A 545 -9.69 -12.85 8.14
CA GLY A 545 -9.42 -11.66 7.34
C GLY A 545 -9.16 -12.06 5.90
N ILE A 546 -9.79 -11.36 4.96
CA ILE A 546 -9.64 -11.60 3.52
C ILE A 546 -9.28 -10.27 2.85
N ASP A 547 -8.16 -10.26 2.12
CA ASP A 547 -7.75 -9.15 1.24
C ASP A 547 -7.43 -9.69 -0.15
N VAL A 548 -7.65 -8.86 -1.18
CA VAL A 548 -7.37 -9.20 -2.58
C VAL A 548 -6.59 -8.07 -3.23
N THR A 549 -5.46 -8.43 -3.82
CA THR A 549 -4.62 -7.50 -4.59
C THR A 549 -4.72 -7.79 -6.08
N HIS A 550 -5.23 -6.81 -6.84
CA HIS A 550 -5.41 -6.91 -8.29
C HIS A 550 -4.19 -6.42 -9.08
N PRO A 551 -3.98 -6.93 -10.31
CA PRO A 551 -2.95 -6.43 -11.21
C PRO A 551 -3.27 -4.99 -11.65
N THR A 552 -2.36 -4.08 -11.34
CA THR A 552 -2.34 -2.70 -11.86
C THR A 552 -1.08 -2.45 -12.67
N ASN A 553 -1.05 -1.37 -13.46
CA ASN A 553 0.19 -0.91 -14.11
C ASN A 553 1.31 -0.78 -13.07
N GLY A 554 2.43 -1.49 -13.26
CA GLY A 554 3.56 -1.50 -12.33
C GLY A 554 3.38 -2.34 -11.05
N SER A 555 2.25 -3.04 -10.88
CA SER A 555 2.05 -3.95 -9.73
C SER A 555 3.03 -5.12 -9.73
N GLY A 556 3.47 -5.56 -10.91
CA GLY A 556 4.38 -6.69 -11.08
C GLY A 556 3.73 -8.06 -10.95
N ILE A 557 2.39 -8.13 -10.90
CA ILE A 557 1.59 -9.36 -10.86
C ILE A 557 0.70 -9.44 -12.11
N ASP A 558 0.41 -10.66 -12.61
CA ASP A 558 -0.55 -10.87 -13.72
C ASP A 558 -1.92 -11.37 -13.23
N TYR A 559 -1.97 -11.91 -12.02
CA TYR A 559 -3.16 -12.51 -11.43
C TYR A 559 -3.56 -11.73 -10.19
N SER A 560 -4.85 -11.67 -9.90
CA SER A 560 -5.31 -11.21 -8.59
C SER A 560 -4.86 -12.23 -7.53
N ILE A 561 -4.28 -11.75 -6.44
CA ILE A 561 -3.82 -12.57 -5.33
C ILE A 561 -4.72 -12.31 -4.13
N ALA A 562 -5.42 -13.34 -3.67
CA ALA A 562 -6.21 -13.32 -2.45
C ALA A 562 -5.41 -13.95 -1.30
N ALA A 563 -5.49 -13.34 -0.12
CA ALA A 563 -4.98 -13.93 1.11
C ALA A 563 -6.11 -14.11 2.10
N ILE A 564 -6.31 -15.35 2.55
CA ILE A 564 -7.21 -15.69 3.65
C ILE A 564 -6.35 -15.91 4.88
N VAL A 565 -6.61 -15.16 5.94
CA VAL A 565 -5.90 -15.27 7.20
C VAL A 565 -6.89 -15.61 8.28
N ALA A 566 -6.66 -16.68 9.03
CA ALA A 566 -7.54 -17.07 10.11
C ALA A 566 -6.81 -17.22 11.43
N SER A 567 -7.49 -16.88 12.53
CA SER A 567 -6.95 -17.07 13.87
C SER A 567 -6.84 -18.55 14.17
N MET A 568 -5.77 -18.94 14.87
CA MET A 568 -5.49 -20.32 15.29
C MET A 568 -5.97 -20.59 16.72
N ASN A 569 -6.32 -19.52 17.44
CA ASN A 569 -6.91 -19.57 18.76
C ASN A 569 -8.14 -18.64 18.85
N PRO A 570 -9.04 -18.86 19.82
CA PRO A 570 -10.22 -18.05 20.05
C PRO A 570 -9.89 -16.62 20.51
N GLY A 571 -8.71 -16.43 21.11
CA GLY A 571 -8.22 -15.12 21.53
C GLY A 571 -7.83 -14.21 20.36
N GLY A 572 -7.68 -14.73 19.14
CA GLY A 572 -7.36 -13.92 17.97
C GLY A 572 -5.94 -13.35 18.01
N THR A 573 -4.97 -14.08 18.58
CA THR A 573 -3.58 -13.60 18.77
C THR A 573 -2.56 -14.32 17.90
N SER A 574 -2.86 -15.55 17.46
CA SER A 574 -2.06 -16.33 16.50
C SER A 574 -2.85 -16.56 15.23
N TYR A 575 -2.20 -16.49 14.06
CA TYR A 575 -2.86 -16.59 12.76
C TYR A 575 -2.05 -17.43 11.77
N ARG A 576 -2.75 -18.03 10.79
CA ARG A 576 -2.14 -18.65 9.60
C ARG A 576 -2.80 -18.11 8.35
N ASN A 577 -2.07 -18.09 7.26
CA ASN A 577 -2.55 -17.60 5.97
C ASN A 577 -2.56 -18.71 4.92
N MET A 578 -3.48 -18.60 3.99
CA MET A 578 -3.50 -19.33 2.72
C MET A 578 -3.57 -18.32 1.59
N ILE A 579 -2.79 -18.55 0.53
CA ILE A 579 -2.80 -17.71 -0.67
C ILE A 579 -3.61 -18.40 -1.76
N VAL A 580 -4.44 -17.65 -2.47
CA VAL A 580 -5.13 -18.12 -3.67
C VAL A 580 -4.92 -17.14 -4.79
N THR A 581 -4.58 -17.64 -5.96
CA THR A 581 -4.45 -16.81 -7.18
C THR A 581 -5.74 -16.92 -7.98
N GLN A 582 -6.28 -15.86 -8.56
CA GLN A 582 -7.48 -15.90 -9.42
C GLN A 582 -7.11 -15.79 -10.90
N GLU A 583 -8.00 -16.21 -11.82
CA GLU A 583 -7.76 -16.11 -13.27
C GLU A 583 -7.70 -14.67 -13.81
N GLU A 584 -7.10 -14.50 -15.00
CA GLU A 584 -6.71 -13.21 -15.60
C GLU A 584 -7.80 -12.14 -15.58
N SER A 585 -7.41 -10.92 -15.17
CA SER A 585 -7.96 -9.69 -15.74
C SER A 585 -6.89 -9.11 -16.66
N ARG A 586 -7.10 -9.17 -17.98
CA ARG A 586 -6.11 -8.66 -18.94
C ARG A 586 -5.94 -7.14 -18.82
N PRO A 587 -4.71 -6.61 -18.78
CA PRO A 587 -4.49 -5.17 -18.71
C PRO A 587 -5.11 -4.43 -19.91
N GLY A 588 -6.07 -3.54 -19.66
CA GLY A 588 -6.69 -2.71 -20.71
C GLY A 588 -8.00 -3.25 -21.27
N GLU A 589 -8.41 -4.46 -20.93
CA GLU A 589 -9.84 -4.80 -21.01
C GLU A 589 -10.56 -3.94 -19.97
N ARG A 590 -11.64 -3.25 -20.36
CA ARG A 590 -12.62 -2.80 -19.36
C ARG A 590 -12.91 -4.03 -18.50
N PRO A 591 -13.13 -3.92 -17.18
CA PRO A 591 -13.79 -4.98 -16.46
C PRO A 591 -15.16 -5.14 -17.10
N VAL A 592 -15.23 -5.93 -18.16
CA VAL A 592 -16.48 -6.38 -18.77
C VAL A 592 -17.11 -7.10 -17.60
N ALA A 593 -18.35 -6.70 -17.30
CA ALA A 593 -19.03 -6.96 -16.05
C ALA A 593 -19.23 -8.46 -15.68
N HIS A 594 -18.53 -9.41 -16.30
CA HIS A 594 -18.76 -10.85 -16.23
C HIS A 594 -17.44 -11.66 -16.35
N GLY A 595 -16.55 -11.60 -15.35
CA GLY A 595 -15.31 -12.41 -15.34
C GLY A 595 -14.81 -12.78 -13.94
N ARG A 596 -15.38 -13.84 -13.35
CA ARG A 596 -14.79 -14.75 -12.34
C ARG A 596 -14.12 -14.20 -11.05
N GLU A 597 -14.53 -13.06 -10.50
CA GLU A 597 -14.02 -12.66 -9.17
C GLU A 597 -14.54 -13.48 -7.96
N ARG A 598 -15.47 -14.44 -8.09
CA ARG A 598 -16.44 -14.67 -6.97
C ARG A 598 -16.63 -16.05 -6.35
N THR A 599 -16.01 -17.13 -6.81
CA THR A 599 -16.24 -18.46 -6.18
C THR A 599 -14.99 -19.23 -5.80
N ASP A 600 -13.84 -18.85 -6.35
CA ASP A 600 -12.63 -19.67 -6.32
C ASP A 600 -11.65 -19.27 -5.19
N ILE A 601 -12.00 -18.26 -4.36
CA ILE A 601 -11.07 -17.75 -3.33
C ILE A 601 -10.75 -18.80 -2.28
N LEU A 602 -11.67 -19.73 -2.01
CA LEU A 602 -11.51 -20.68 -0.94
C LEU A 602 -10.78 -21.94 -1.40
N GLU A 603 -11.09 -22.51 -2.57
CA GLU A 603 -10.43 -23.68 -3.19
C GLU A 603 -10.02 -24.80 -2.20
N GLY A 604 -10.82 -25.03 -1.14
CA GLY A 604 -10.51 -25.96 -0.04
C GLY A 604 -9.38 -25.53 0.90
N LYS A 605 -8.75 -24.37 0.69
CA LYS A 605 -7.75 -23.75 1.56
C LYS A 605 -8.34 -23.30 2.89
N PHE A 606 -9.59 -22.84 2.89
CA PHE A 606 -10.26 -22.48 4.15
C PHE A 606 -10.44 -23.71 5.06
N VAL A 607 -10.77 -24.87 4.48
CA VAL A 607 -10.84 -26.14 5.21
C VAL A 607 -9.50 -26.48 5.88
N GLN A 608 -8.36 -26.16 5.25
CA GLN A 608 -7.05 -26.37 5.88
C GLN A 608 -6.86 -25.48 7.12
N LEU A 609 -7.23 -24.19 7.03
CA LEU A 609 -7.19 -23.29 8.18
C LEU A 609 -8.13 -23.76 9.30
N LEU A 610 -9.30 -24.28 8.94
CA LEU A 610 -10.26 -24.84 9.90
C LEU A 610 -9.75 -26.11 10.59
N LYS A 611 -9.05 -26.98 9.86
CA LYS A 611 -8.35 -28.15 10.43
C LYS A 611 -7.30 -27.72 11.44
N MET A 612 -6.43 -26.77 11.07
CA MET A 612 -5.39 -26.23 11.95
C MET A 612 -5.98 -25.56 13.20
N PHE A 613 -7.10 -24.85 13.06
CA PHE A 613 -7.81 -24.31 14.21
C PHE A 613 -8.30 -25.43 15.13
N ALA A 614 -8.95 -26.47 14.59
CA ALA A 614 -9.45 -27.57 15.41
C ALA A 614 -8.30 -28.29 16.14
N GLU A 615 -7.21 -28.60 15.44
CA GLU A 615 -6.01 -29.23 16.01
C GLU A 615 -5.44 -28.44 17.19
N ASN A 616 -5.48 -27.10 17.12
CA ASN A 616 -5.00 -26.21 18.19
C ASN A 616 -6.00 -26.00 19.33
N ASN A 617 -7.23 -26.51 19.23
CA ASN A 617 -8.31 -26.24 20.18
C ASN A 617 -9.04 -27.52 20.58
N ASP A 618 -8.30 -28.51 21.07
CA ASP A 618 -8.82 -29.81 21.55
C ASP A 618 -9.67 -30.56 20.51
N ASN A 619 -9.32 -30.41 19.23
CA ASN A 619 -10.04 -30.95 18.08
C ASN A 619 -11.50 -30.45 17.96
N ARG A 620 -11.82 -29.29 18.56
CA ARG A 620 -13.13 -28.63 18.49
C ARG A 620 -13.16 -27.63 17.32
N ILE A 621 -14.28 -27.64 16.60
CA ILE A 621 -14.54 -26.62 15.57
C ILE A 621 -15.04 -25.31 16.23
N PRO A 622 -14.89 -24.15 15.56
CA PRO A 622 -15.48 -22.91 16.04
C PRO A 622 -17.00 -22.99 16.00
N SER A 623 -17.67 -22.48 17.03
CA SER A 623 -19.13 -22.27 17.00
C SER A 623 -19.51 -21.04 16.18
N GLN A 624 -18.59 -20.09 16.01
CA GLN A 624 -18.80 -18.89 15.21
C GLN A 624 -17.55 -18.54 14.39
N ILE A 625 -17.75 -18.17 13.13
CA ILE A 625 -16.72 -17.67 12.22
C ILE A 625 -17.04 -16.21 11.88
N VAL A 626 -16.15 -15.31 12.28
CA VAL A 626 -16.28 -13.87 12.04
C VAL A 626 -15.34 -13.48 10.90
N VAL A 627 -15.90 -13.12 9.75
CA VAL A 627 -15.15 -12.77 8.53
C VAL A 627 -15.11 -11.26 8.36
N TYR A 628 -13.91 -10.72 8.22
CA TYR A 628 -13.67 -9.35 7.77
C TYR A 628 -13.09 -9.35 6.36
N ARG A 629 -13.80 -8.74 5.41
CA ARG A 629 -13.44 -8.71 3.99
C ARG A 629 -13.05 -7.29 3.56
N ASP A 630 -11.79 -7.03 3.22
CA ASP A 630 -11.29 -5.72 2.77
C ASP A 630 -11.18 -5.64 1.25
N GLY A 631 -11.37 -4.46 0.67
CA GLY A 631 -11.12 -4.21 -0.76
C GLY A 631 -12.31 -4.46 -1.69
N VAL A 632 -13.53 -4.49 -1.15
CA VAL A 632 -14.75 -4.62 -1.97
C VAL A 632 -15.39 -3.26 -2.21
N SER A 633 -15.75 -2.96 -3.46
CA SER A 633 -16.43 -1.72 -3.83
C SER A 633 -17.91 -1.72 -3.44
N ASP A 634 -18.52 -0.54 -3.27
CA ASP A 634 -19.95 -0.42 -2.89
C ASP A 634 -20.88 -1.15 -3.84
N SER A 635 -20.61 -1.05 -5.16
CA SER A 635 -21.38 -1.72 -6.22
C SER A 635 -21.30 -3.24 -6.17
N GLU A 636 -20.29 -3.78 -5.51
CA GLU A 636 -19.94 -5.19 -5.56
C GLU A 636 -20.24 -5.93 -4.27
N MET A 637 -20.35 -5.18 -3.18
CA MET A 637 -20.50 -5.62 -1.80
C MET A 637 -21.54 -6.74 -1.63
N LEU A 638 -22.76 -6.56 -2.14
CA LEU A 638 -23.84 -7.54 -2.01
C LEU A 638 -23.50 -8.87 -2.70
N ARG A 639 -23.15 -8.83 -3.99
CA ARG A 639 -22.81 -10.06 -4.73
C ARG A 639 -21.55 -10.74 -4.15
N VAL A 640 -20.53 -10.00 -3.70
CA VAL A 640 -19.26 -10.60 -3.18
C VAL A 640 -19.55 -11.32 -1.87
N SER A 641 -20.15 -10.60 -0.92
CA SER A 641 -20.44 -11.16 0.40
C SER A 641 -21.35 -12.39 0.30
N HIS A 642 -22.37 -12.34 -0.57
CA HIS A 642 -23.25 -13.48 -0.82
C HIS A 642 -22.52 -14.69 -1.41
N ASP A 643 -21.75 -14.50 -2.48
CA ASP A 643 -21.05 -15.60 -3.17
C ASP A 643 -19.94 -16.21 -2.28
N GLU A 644 -19.12 -15.38 -1.64
CA GLU A 644 -18.04 -15.82 -0.75
C GLU A 644 -18.59 -16.54 0.50
N LEU A 645 -19.64 -16.01 1.14
CA LEU A 645 -20.26 -16.65 2.30
C LEU A 645 -20.90 -17.98 1.94
N ARG A 646 -21.58 -18.06 0.78
CA ARG A 646 -22.14 -19.33 0.29
C ARG A 646 -21.05 -20.38 0.07
N SER A 647 -19.94 -19.99 -0.56
CA SER A 647 -18.79 -20.88 -0.79
C SER A 647 -18.20 -21.36 0.54
N LEU A 648 -18.03 -20.45 1.50
CA LEU A 648 -17.53 -20.75 2.84
C LEU A 648 -18.41 -21.77 3.56
N LYS A 649 -19.74 -21.52 3.58
CA LYS A 649 -20.72 -22.44 4.19
C LYS A 649 -20.65 -23.83 3.55
N ALA A 650 -20.59 -23.90 2.22
CA ALA A 650 -20.53 -25.18 1.49
C ALA A 650 -19.25 -25.98 1.80
N GLU A 651 -18.08 -25.32 1.85
CA GLU A 651 -16.81 -25.98 2.20
C GLU A 651 -16.82 -26.51 3.64
N VAL A 652 -17.32 -25.71 4.59
CA VAL A 652 -17.40 -26.12 5.99
C VAL A 652 -18.38 -27.27 6.17
N GLU A 653 -19.57 -27.20 5.59
CA GLU A 653 -20.55 -28.29 5.65
C GLU A 653 -19.99 -29.60 5.09
N ARG A 654 -19.27 -29.53 3.96
CA ARG A 654 -18.60 -30.70 3.39
C ARG A 654 -17.56 -31.27 4.35
N PHE A 655 -16.72 -30.42 4.93
CA PHE A 655 -15.72 -30.83 5.91
C PHE A 655 -16.34 -31.50 7.16
N LEU A 656 -17.45 -30.96 7.67
CA LEU A 656 -18.16 -31.54 8.81
C LEU A 656 -18.76 -32.92 8.47
N LYS A 657 -19.35 -33.06 7.29
CA LYS A 657 -19.85 -34.37 6.79
C LYS A 657 -18.71 -35.40 6.69
N GLU A 658 -17.56 -35.00 6.14
CA GLU A 658 -16.38 -35.87 6.03
C GLU A 658 -15.78 -36.25 7.39
N ARG A 659 -15.89 -35.38 8.41
CA ARG A 659 -15.44 -35.68 9.79
C ARG A 659 -16.29 -36.71 10.52
N GLY A 660 -17.53 -36.96 10.08
CA GLY A 660 -18.41 -37.98 10.65
C GLY A 660 -18.80 -37.76 12.11
N LYS A 661 -18.67 -36.53 12.64
CA LYS A 661 -19.12 -36.15 13.98
C LYS A 661 -20.41 -35.34 13.90
N ASN A 662 -21.34 -35.54 14.84
CA ASN A 662 -22.53 -34.69 15.01
C ASN A 662 -22.15 -33.33 15.63
N GLU A 663 -21.32 -32.56 14.93
CA GLU A 663 -20.90 -31.21 15.31
C GLU A 663 -21.88 -30.16 14.75
N GLN A 664 -22.20 -29.13 15.53
CA GLN A 664 -23.08 -28.04 15.09
C GLN A 664 -22.40 -27.20 14.00
N ILE A 665 -23.13 -26.85 12.94
CA ILE A 665 -22.63 -25.94 11.90
C ILE A 665 -22.31 -24.59 12.53
N PRO A 666 -21.12 -24.00 12.27
CA PRO A 666 -20.76 -22.68 12.79
C PRO A 666 -21.75 -21.60 12.35
N GLU A 667 -21.99 -20.63 13.23
CA GLU A 667 -22.67 -19.39 12.89
C GLU A 667 -21.69 -18.41 12.22
N TYR A 668 -22.19 -17.56 11.32
CA TYR A 668 -21.33 -16.64 10.57
C TYR A 668 -21.70 -15.19 10.81
N THR A 669 -20.67 -14.35 10.94
CA THR A 669 -20.79 -12.89 10.89
C THR A 669 -19.85 -12.39 9.79
N PHE A 670 -20.39 -11.76 8.75
CA PHE A 670 -19.63 -11.29 7.58
C PHE A 670 -19.64 -9.77 7.51
N ILE A 671 -18.46 -9.16 7.63
CA ILE A 671 -18.28 -7.71 7.73
C ILE A 671 -17.37 -7.26 6.59
N VAL A 672 -17.87 -6.38 5.73
CA VAL A 672 -17.05 -5.73 4.70
C VAL A 672 -16.39 -4.49 5.29
N LEU A 673 -15.08 -4.39 5.11
CA LEU A 673 -14.26 -3.23 5.48
C LEU A 673 -13.86 -2.47 4.21
N GLN A 674 -14.00 -1.16 4.25
CA GLN A 674 -13.49 -0.26 3.23
C GLN A 674 -12.57 0.77 3.86
N LYS A 675 -11.25 0.59 3.71
CA LYS A 675 -10.27 1.57 4.21
C LYS A 675 -10.05 2.75 3.26
N ARG A 676 -10.21 2.53 1.96
CA ARG A 676 -9.80 3.48 0.90
C ARG A 676 -10.92 4.41 0.46
N HIS A 677 -11.70 4.95 1.40
CA HIS A 677 -12.73 5.95 1.11
C HIS A 677 -12.25 7.39 1.31
N LYS A 678 -13.09 8.35 0.92
CA LYS A 678 -12.76 9.79 0.91
C LYS A 678 -13.27 10.57 2.13
N THR A 679 -14.18 10.01 2.91
CA THR A 679 -14.67 10.60 4.17
C THR A 679 -13.54 10.81 5.20
N ARG A 680 -13.49 11.98 5.83
CA ARG A 680 -12.53 12.38 6.87
C ARG A 680 -13.24 13.05 8.04
N PHE A 681 -12.80 12.73 9.26
CA PHE A 681 -13.33 13.27 10.50
C PHE A 681 -12.36 14.26 11.14
N PHE A 682 -12.90 15.33 11.72
CA PHE A 682 -12.17 16.34 12.50
C PHE A 682 -12.87 16.49 13.83
N ARG A 683 -12.18 16.21 14.94
CA ARG A 683 -12.75 16.46 16.27
C ARG A 683 -12.54 17.93 16.63
N LYS A 684 -13.61 18.59 17.05
CA LYS A 684 -13.54 19.94 17.61
C LYS A 684 -13.06 19.84 19.05
N ILE A 685 -12.08 20.65 19.41
CA ILE A 685 -11.67 20.84 20.80
C ILE A 685 -12.73 21.70 21.49
N GLU A 686 -13.06 21.36 22.74
CA GLU A 686 -13.98 22.14 23.55
C GLU A 686 -13.46 23.59 23.71
N ASN A 687 -14.37 24.56 23.67
CA ASN A 687 -13.97 25.97 23.80
C ASN A 687 -13.46 26.28 25.21
N GLU A 688 -14.03 25.64 26.22
CA GLU A 688 -13.66 25.82 27.62
C GLU A 688 -12.62 24.78 28.02
N ARG A 689 -11.60 25.23 28.74
CA ARG A 689 -10.58 24.34 29.29
C ARG A 689 -11.20 23.53 30.45
N PRO A 690 -11.08 22.19 30.44
CA PRO A 690 -11.59 21.35 31.53
C PRO A 690 -11.02 21.76 32.89
N LYS A 691 -11.81 21.57 33.96
CA LYS A 691 -11.37 21.81 35.35
C LYS A 691 -10.45 20.70 35.87
N ASP A 692 -10.68 19.47 35.43
CA ASP A 692 -9.83 18.33 35.77
C ASP A 692 -8.43 18.50 35.18
N GLU A 693 -7.38 18.37 35.99
CA GLU A 693 -6.01 18.70 35.54
C GLU A 693 -5.49 17.79 34.44
N GLU A 694 -5.87 16.50 34.42
CA GLU A 694 -5.41 15.56 33.41
C GLU A 694 -6.10 15.82 32.06
N ALA A 695 -7.42 16.03 32.09
CA ALA A 695 -8.18 16.49 30.93
C ALA A 695 -7.69 17.85 30.42
N ALA A 696 -7.33 18.75 31.33
CA ALA A 696 -6.86 20.10 30.97
C ALA A 696 -5.47 20.07 30.32
N LYS A 697 -4.54 19.23 30.80
CA LYS A 697 -3.25 19.01 30.13
C LYS A 697 -3.44 18.47 28.72
N ARG A 698 -4.33 17.48 28.55
CA ARG A 698 -4.68 16.94 27.24
C ARG A 698 -5.27 18.03 26.32
N TRP A 699 -6.16 18.85 26.85
CA TRP A 699 -6.74 19.99 26.13
C TRP A 699 -5.65 20.97 25.67
N ASP A 700 -4.71 21.34 26.54
CA ASP A 700 -3.60 22.25 26.23
C ASP A 700 -2.71 21.67 25.12
N GLU A 701 -2.40 20.37 25.19
CA GLU A 701 -1.62 19.64 24.17
C GLU A 701 -2.34 19.58 22.82
N GLU A 702 -3.64 19.27 22.82
CA GLU A 702 -4.46 19.20 21.61
C GLU A 702 -4.62 20.58 20.96
N LEU A 703 -4.83 21.63 21.77
CA LEU A 703 -4.95 22.99 21.26
C LEU A 703 -3.65 23.43 20.59
N LYS A 704 -2.51 23.16 21.23
CA LYS A 704 -1.18 23.39 20.66
C LYS A 704 -0.96 22.59 19.37
N ALA A 705 -1.34 21.31 19.34
CA ALA A 705 -1.23 20.46 18.16
C ALA A 705 -2.12 20.97 17.00
N SER A 706 -3.27 21.55 17.31
CA SER A 706 -4.16 22.20 16.34
C SER A 706 -3.68 23.58 15.87
N GLN A 707 -2.53 24.07 16.35
CA GLN A 707 -2.06 25.45 16.15
C GLN A 707 -3.13 26.49 16.55
N ASN A 708 -3.81 26.24 17.68
CA ASN A 708 -4.90 27.07 18.22
C ASN A 708 -6.14 27.20 17.31
N THR A 709 -6.29 26.34 16.29
CA THR A 709 -7.48 26.34 15.41
C THR A 709 -8.67 25.57 16.00
N GLY A 710 -8.41 24.71 16.99
CA GLY A 710 -9.45 23.92 17.66
C GLY A 710 -9.85 22.63 16.95
N TYR A 711 -9.08 22.13 15.97
CA TYR A 711 -9.39 20.89 15.24
C TYR A 711 -8.25 19.88 15.26
N VAL A 712 -8.56 18.65 15.66
CA VAL A 712 -7.61 17.54 15.77
C VAL A 712 -8.18 16.25 15.19
N ASN A 713 -7.37 15.20 15.14
CA ASN A 713 -7.83 13.88 14.75
C ASN A 713 -8.82 13.32 15.79
N PRO A 714 -9.79 12.48 15.38
CA PRO A 714 -10.63 11.76 16.32
C PRO A 714 -9.81 10.93 17.30
N THR A 715 -10.33 10.78 18.52
CA THR A 715 -9.73 9.93 19.54
C THR A 715 -9.80 8.46 19.08
N SER A 716 -8.81 7.65 19.50
CA SER A 716 -8.86 6.20 19.26
C SER A 716 -10.13 5.61 19.88
N GLY A 717 -10.87 4.82 19.11
CA GLY A 717 -12.16 4.24 19.51
C GLY A 717 -13.38 5.08 19.11
N THR A 718 -13.20 6.24 18.47
CA THR A 718 -14.34 7.04 17.97
C THR A 718 -15.09 6.26 16.90
N THR A 719 -16.39 6.08 17.13
CA THR A 719 -17.34 5.47 16.19
C THR A 719 -18.37 6.48 15.74
N VAL A 720 -18.76 6.41 14.47
CA VAL A 720 -19.89 7.18 13.91
C VAL A 720 -20.81 6.19 13.23
N ALA A 721 -22.01 6.03 13.79
CA ALA A 721 -23.03 5.07 13.36
C ALA A 721 -24.39 5.75 13.11
N SER A 722 -24.38 7.07 12.94
CA SER A 722 -25.55 7.89 12.62
C SER A 722 -25.16 9.01 11.65
N THR A 723 -26.18 9.69 11.11
CA THR A 723 -26.05 10.85 10.19
C THR A 723 -25.48 10.53 8.81
N ILE A 724 -24.26 9.99 8.72
CA ILE A 724 -23.51 9.79 7.47
C ILE A 724 -23.31 8.33 7.09
N VAL A 725 -24.13 7.46 7.69
CA VAL A 725 -24.21 6.02 7.43
C VAL A 725 -25.55 5.71 6.77
N SER A 726 -25.71 4.51 6.22
CA SER A 726 -26.93 4.12 5.54
C SER A 726 -28.10 3.99 6.50
N LYS A 727 -29.30 4.42 6.07
CA LYS A 727 -30.56 4.12 6.76
C LYS A 727 -30.92 2.63 6.74
N TYR A 728 -30.46 1.92 5.72
CA TYR A 728 -30.94 0.57 5.37
C TYR A 728 -29.94 -0.53 5.67
N LYS A 729 -28.68 -0.18 5.94
CA LYS A 729 -27.61 -1.13 6.23
C LYS A 729 -27.18 -0.96 7.68
N PHE A 730 -26.68 -2.03 8.27
CA PHE A 730 -25.89 -1.88 9.48
C PHE A 730 -24.45 -1.55 9.08
N ASP A 731 -24.13 -0.26 9.04
CA ASP A 731 -22.81 0.27 8.75
C ASP A 731 -22.34 1.32 9.76
N PHE A 732 -21.03 1.39 9.97
CA PHE A 732 -20.41 2.33 10.90
C PHE A 732 -18.99 2.68 10.50
N PHE A 733 -18.55 3.87 10.89
CA PHE A 733 -17.14 4.22 10.86
C PHE A 733 -16.50 3.97 12.22
N LEU A 734 -15.24 3.54 12.23
CA LEU A 734 -14.43 3.40 13.44
C LEU A 734 -13.02 3.94 13.20
N SER A 735 -12.64 4.95 13.98
CA SER A 735 -11.26 5.42 14.11
C SER A 735 -10.54 4.61 15.18
N SER A 736 -10.04 3.44 14.82
CA SER A 736 -9.45 2.49 15.79
C SER A 736 -8.09 2.93 16.35
N HIS A 737 -7.41 3.89 15.73
CA HIS A 737 -6.08 4.32 16.18
C HIS A 737 -5.97 5.84 16.14
N HIS A 738 -5.04 6.37 16.93
CA HIS A 738 -4.66 7.76 16.85
C HIS A 738 -3.69 7.99 15.68
N GLY A 739 -4.10 8.80 14.70
CA GLY A 739 -3.24 9.21 13.59
C GLY A 739 -2.21 10.24 14.03
N ALA A 740 -0.97 9.79 14.22
CA ALA A 740 0.14 10.65 14.66
C ALA A 740 0.71 11.55 13.55
N LEU A 741 0.33 11.31 12.29
CA LEU A 741 0.82 12.05 11.14
C LEU A 741 -0.35 12.29 10.18
N GLY A 742 -0.61 13.56 9.88
CA GLY A 742 -1.66 13.99 8.98
C GLY A 742 -3.07 13.65 9.45
N THR A 743 -4.02 13.67 8.52
CA THR A 743 -5.44 13.44 8.80
C THR A 743 -5.79 11.95 8.77
N SER A 744 -6.39 11.45 9.85
CA SER A 744 -6.74 10.05 10.04
C SER A 744 -7.78 9.57 9.02
N ARG A 745 -7.66 8.30 8.64
CA ARG A 745 -8.66 7.60 7.83
C ARG A 745 -9.35 6.56 8.71
N PRO A 746 -10.61 6.80 9.13
CA PRO A 746 -11.39 5.80 9.84
C PRO A 746 -11.61 4.58 8.93
N GLY A 747 -11.84 3.40 9.50
CA GLY A 747 -12.37 2.27 8.73
C GLY A 747 -13.88 2.41 8.60
N TYR A 748 -14.42 2.07 7.43
CA TYR A 748 -15.87 1.98 7.19
C TYR A 748 -16.27 0.51 7.11
N TYR A 749 -17.17 0.09 7.98
CA TYR A 749 -17.57 -1.30 8.16
C TYR A 749 -19.05 -1.45 7.82
N THR A 750 -19.40 -2.49 7.07
CA THR A 750 -20.79 -2.85 6.77
C THR A 750 -21.00 -4.32 7.11
N VAL A 751 -21.96 -4.59 7.99
CA VAL A 751 -22.36 -5.95 8.35
C VAL A 751 -23.29 -6.48 7.28
N MET A 752 -22.82 -7.48 6.54
CA MET A 752 -23.55 -8.07 5.40
C MET A 752 -24.38 -9.28 5.80
N HIS A 753 -23.94 -10.00 6.83
CA HIS A 753 -24.61 -11.19 7.34
C HIS A 753 -24.25 -11.38 8.82
N ASP A 754 -25.21 -11.79 9.65
CA ASP A 754 -24.94 -12.15 11.04
C ASP A 754 -25.99 -13.16 11.56
N ASP A 755 -25.57 -14.42 11.70
CA ASP A 755 -26.42 -15.49 12.22
C ASP A 755 -26.73 -15.30 13.72
N GLN A 756 -25.80 -14.68 14.48
CA GLN A 756 -25.94 -14.48 15.93
C GLN A 756 -26.83 -13.31 16.34
N LYS A 757 -27.17 -12.42 15.39
CA LYS A 757 -27.90 -11.17 15.66
C LYS A 757 -27.26 -10.37 16.81
N MET A 758 -25.93 -10.27 16.78
CA MET A 758 -25.14 -9.47 17.70
C MET A 758 -25.63 -8.02 17.67
N THR A 759 -25.58 -7.38 18.84
CA THR A 759 -25.91 -5.97 18.95
C THR A 759 -24.86 -5.11 18.26
N GLU A 760 -25.24 -3.88 17.90
CA GLU A 760 -24.28 -2.98 17.25
C GLU A 760 -23.04 -2.72 18.09
N GLU A 761 -23.22 -2.57 19.40
CA GLU A 761 -22.14 -2.30 20.35
C GLU A 761 -21.19 -3.49 20.47
N GLU A 762 -21.70 -4.73 20.42
CA GLU A 762 -20.87 -5.93 20.43
C GLU A 762 -19.97 -6.02 19.19
N ILE A 763 -20.52 -5.75 18.01
CA ILE A 763 -19.73 -5.76 16.76
C ILE A 763 -18.70 -4.62 16.77
N LYS A 764 -19.11 -3.39 17.09
CA LYS A 764 -18.20 -2.23 17.17
C LYS A 764 -17.07 -2.49 18.15
N LYS A 765 -17.38 -3.03 19.34
CA LYS A 765 -16.38 -3.36 20.38
C LYS A 765 -15.45 -4.49 19.95
N MET A 766 -15.98 -5.57 19.37
CA MET A 766 -15.18 -6.67 18.84
C MET A 766 -14.22 -6.19 17.74
N THR A 767 -14.72 -5.40 16.78
CA THR A 767 -13.88 -4.80 15.72
C THR A 767 -12.77 -3.93 16.31
N TYR A 768 -13.09 -3.14 17.32
CA TYR A 768 -12.11 -2.29 18.00
C TYR A 768 -11.06 -3.10 18.78
N ASP A 769 -11.47 -4.12 19.52
CA ASP A 769 -10.60 -4.97 20.32
C ASP A 769 -9.60 -5.73 19.47
N LEU A 770 -10.04 -6.27 18.34
CA LEU A 770 -9.16 -6.91 17.36
C LEU A 770 -8.07 -5.97 16.83
N SER A 771 -8.22 -4.65 16.92
CA SER A 771 -7.18 -3.71 16.50
C SER A 771 -5.98 -3.66 17.45
N PHE A 772 -6.11 -4.18 18.68
CA PHE A 772 -5.04 -4.20 19.69
C PHE A 772 -4.19 -5.46 19.65
N LEU A 773 -4.57 -6.48 18.87
CA LEU A 773 -3.92 -7.79 18.90
C LEU A 773 -2.77 -7.97 17.90
N SER A 774 -2.34 -6.90 17.21
CA SER A 774 -1.25 -7.01 16.26
C SER A 774 0.09 -7.29 16.95
N ALA A 775 0.71 -8.43 16.67
CA ALA A 775 2.03 -8.81 17.15
C ALA A 775 3.15 -7.85 16.71
N ARG A 776 2.87 -6.86 15.86
CA ARG A 776 3.87 -5.92 15.34
C ARG A 776 4.07 -4.68 16.20
N CYS A 777 3.11 -4.34 17.05
CA CYS A 777 3.14 -3.12 17.84
C CYS A 777 2.27 -3.21 19.09
N ARG A 778 2.45 -2.24 19.99
CA ARG A 778 1.71 -2.12 21.26
C ARG A 778 0.89 -0.85 21.33
N LYS A 779 0.12 -0.68 20.27
CA LYS A 779 -0.86 0.36 20.06
C LYS A 779 -1.87 -0.20 19.07
N PRO A 780 -3.12 0.26 19.10
CA PRO A 780 -4.10 -0.20 18.14
C PRO A 780 -3.66 0.19 16.74
N ILE A 781 -3.92 -0.70 15.79
CA ILE A 781 -3.74 -0.47 14.37
C ILE A 781 -5.04 0.02 13.73
N SER A 782 -4.95 0.59 12.53
CA SER A 782 -6.09 1.19 11.82
C SER A 782 -7.17 0.20 11.34
N LEU A 783 -6.89 -1.11 11.41
CA LEU A 783 -7.74 -2.19 10.91
C LEU A 783 -7.79 -3.30 11.96
N PRO A 784 -8.80 -4.18 11.96
CA PRO A 784 -8.75 -5.40 12.75
C PRO A 784 -7.53 -6.23 12.36
N THR A 785 -6.88 -6.84 13.36
CA THR A 785 -5.69 -7.69 13.16
C THR A 785 -5.82 -8.73 12.02
N PRO A 786 -6.92 -9.50 11.88
CA PRO A 786 -7.05 -10.47 10.79
C PRO A 786 -6.90 -9.84 9.40
N VAL A 787 -7.53 -8.67 9.18
CA VAL A 787 -7.44 -7.96 7.90
C VAL A 787 -6.06 -7.37 7.67
N HIS A 788 -5.46 -6.78 8.71
CA HIS A 788 -4.10 -6.26 8.60
C HIS A 788 -3.11 -7.34 8.18
N TYR A 789 -3.26 -8.55 8.72
CA TYR A 789 -2.44 -9.70 8.34
C TYR A 789 -2.76 -10.24 6.95
N ALA A 790 -4.02 -10.21 6.50
CA ALA A 790 -4.38 -10.53 5.12
C ALA A 790 -3.70 -9.57 4.13
N HIS A 791 -3.70 -8.28 4.44
CA HIS A 791 -3.01 -7.28 3.63
C HIS A 791 -1.49 -7.51 3.56
N LEU A 792 -0.85 -7.79 4.70
CA LEU A 792 0.59 -8.12 4.74
C LEU A 792 0.91 -9.41 3.97
N SER A 793 0.00 -10.39 4.01
CA SER A 793 0.14 -11.65 3.29
C SER A 793 0.04 -11.43 1.77
N CYS A 794 -0.89 -10.57 1.32
CA CYS A 794 -0.99 -10.18 -0.09
C CYS A 794 0.26 -9.45 -0.58
N GLU A 795 0.75 -8.45 0.16
CA GLU A 795 1.97 -7.72 -0.22
C GLU A 795 3.19 -8.65 -0.22
N LYS A 796 3.30 -9.58 0.73
CA LYS A 796 4.36 -10.60 0.70
C LYS A 796 4.25 -11.49 -0.55
N ALA A 797 3.07 -12.02 -0.85
CA ALA A 797 2.83 -12.87 -2.01
C ALA A 797 3.13 -12.13 -3.32
N LYS A 798 2.82 -10.83 -3.41
CA LYS A 798 3.17 -9.98 -4.54
C LYS A 798 4.68 -9.86 -4.75
N GLU A 799 5.46 -9.69 -3.68
CA GLU A 799 6.94 -9.67 -3.80
C GLU A 799 7.51 -11.03 -4.19
N LEU A 800 6.95 -12.13 -3.67
CA LEU A 800 7.32 -13.48 -4.10
C LEU A 800 7.03 -13.67 -5.60
N TYR A 801 5.84 -13.27 -6.06
CA TYR A 801 5.44 -13.37 -7.46
C TYR A 801 6.35 -12.54 -8.39
N ARG A 802 6.78 -11.35 -7.96
CA ARG A 802 7.75 -10.55 -8.72
C ARG A 802 9.10 -11.25 -8.87
N CYS A 803 9.58 -11.88 -7.80
CA CYS A 803 10.80 -12.69 -7.84
C CYS A 803 10.65 -13.87 -8.81
N PHE A 804 9.51 -14.57 -8.73
CA PHE A 804 9.14 -15.65 -9.64
C PHE A 804 9.21 -15.21 -11.12
N LYS A 805 8.62 -14.05 -11.45
CA LYS A 805 8.59 -13.51 -12.81
C LYS A 805 9.94 -13.15 -13.41
N LYS A 806 10.87 -12.67 -12.59
CA LYS A 806 12.17 -12.20 -13.07
C LYS A 806 13.13 -13.34 -13.43
N ASN A 807 12.69 -14.61 -13.37
CA ASN A 807 13.53 -15.79 -13.56
C ASN A 807 14.80 -15.80 -12.67
N GLU A 808 14.76 -15.13 -11.51
CA GLU A 808 15.89 -15.08 -10.57
C GLU A 808 16.22 -16.46 -9.96
N LEU A 809 15.40 -17.48 -10.26
CA LEU A 809 15.51 -18.88 -9.80
C LEU A 809 15.90 -19.87 -10.90
N GLY A 810 16.28 -19.41 -12.10
CA GLY A 810 16.67 -20.24 -13.24
C GLY A 810 15.53 -20.48 -14.24
N THR A 811 15.88 -21.06 -15.40
CA THR A 811 14.90 -21.37 -16.46
C THR A 811 13.95 -22.47 -16.00
N LEU A 812 12.68 -22.12 -15.78
CA LEU A 812 11.63 -23.11 -15.55
C LEU A 812 11.48 -24.00 -16.80
N PRO A 813 11.35 -25.34 -16.65
CA PRO A 813 11.31 -26.28 -17.77
C PRO A 813 10.08 -26.11 -18.67
N ARG A 814 9.05 -25.39 -18.18
CA ARG A 814 7.84 -25.03 -18.90
C ARG A 814 7.27 -23.73 -18.37
N GLN A 815 6.38 -23.11 -19.14
CA GLN A 815 5.55 -22.02 -18.64
C GLN A 815 4.77 -22.48 -17.40
N PRO A 816 4.82 -21.71 -16.29
CA PRO A 816 4.17 -22.10 -15.06
C PRO A 816 2.65 -21.93 -15.16
N ARG A 817 1.92 -22.94 -14.68
CA ARG A 817 0.46 -22.89 -14.54
C ARG A 817 0.11 -22.11 -13.27
N ARG A 818 -1.12 -21.62 -13.20
CA ARG A 818 -1.71 -20.97 -12.01
C ARG A 818 -1.42 -21.73 -10.72
N LYS A 819 -1.61 -23.05 -10.71
CA LYS A 819 -1.33 -23.89 -9.53
C LYS A 819 0.14 -23.89 -9.11
N ASP A 820 1.07 -23.90 -10.06
CA ASP A 820 2.50 -23.89 -9.74
C ASP A 820 2.90 -22.54 -9.10
N ILE A 821 2.30 -21.44 -9.56
CA ILE A 821 2.45 -20.11 -8.96
C ILE A 821 1.87 -20.11 -7.55
N GLU A 822 0.66 -20.64 -7.38
CA GLU A 822 0.01 -20.63 -6.07
C GLU A 822 0.79 -21.44 -5.04
N ASP A 823 1.27 -22.64 -5.41
CA ASP A 823 2.12 -23.48 -4.55
C ASP A 823 3.41 -22.73 -4.17
N TYR A 824 4.00 -21.98 -5.10
CA TYR A 824 5.16 -21.13 -4.85
C TYR A 824 4.88 -19.98 -3.87
N LEU A 825 3.64 -19.52 -3.75
CA LEU A 825 3.24 -18.44 -2.84
C LEU A 825 2.85 -18.94 -1.44
N GLN A 826 2.67 -20.24 -1.24
CA GLN A 826 2.31 -20.79 0.07
C GLN A 826 3.48 -20.71 1.04
N THR A 827 3.17 -20.47 2.31
CA THR A 827 4.18 -20.60 3.38
C THR A 827 4.36 -22.08 3.70
N ASN A 828 5.60 -22.49 3.97
CA ASN A 828 5.91 -23.85 4.40
C ASN A 828 5.10 -24.23 5.66
N ILE A 829 4.52 -25.43 5.68
CA ILE A 829 3.72 -25.91 6.81
C ILE A 829 4.54 -26.03 8.11
N GLN A 830 5.85 -26.23 8.00
CA GLN A 830 6.78 -26.33 9.13
C GLN A 830 7.21 -24.96 9.69
N TYR A 831 6.78 -23.84 9.08
CA TYR A 831 7.15 -22.52 9.56
C TYR A 831 6.62 -22.29 11.01
N PRO A 832 7.47 -21.87 11.96
CA PRO A 832 7.16 -21.94 13.40
C PRO A 832 6.01 -21.05 13.86
N GLY A 833 5.75 -19.93 13.19
CA GLY A 833 4.68 -19.00 13.58
C GLY A 833 4.12 -18.17 12.42
N MET A 834 3.89 -16.89 12.64
CA MET A 834 3.30 -16.01 11.62
C MET A 834 4.37 -15.51 10.65
N SER A 835 4.46 -16.09 9.45
CA SER A 835 5.47 -15.72 8.45
C SER A 835 5.36 -14.28 7.93
N PHE A 836 4.18 -13.68 8.02
CA PHE A 836 3.87 -12.29 7.65
C PHE A 836 4.00 -11.29 8.80
N ALA A 837 4.28 -11.74 10.03
CA ALA A 837 4.36 -10.87 11.22
C ALA A 837 5.52 -9.86 11.16
#